data_AF-A0AAP0JZ66-F1
#
_entry.id   AF-A0AAP0JZ66-F1
#
_cell.length_a   1.000
_cell.length_b   1.000
_cell.length_c   1.000
_cell.angle_alpha   90.00
_cell.angle_beta   90.00
_cell.angle_gamma   90.00
#
_symmetry.space_group_name_H-M   'P 1'
#
loop_
_entity.id
_entity.type
_entity.pdbx_description
1 polymer ?
#
loop_
_entity_poly.entity_id
_entity_poly.type
_entity_poly.pdbx_seq_one_letter_code
_entity_poly.pdbx_strand_id
1 'polypeptide(L)'
;MNFRFQNLLGAPYRGGNAIISGDSLLISPIGNRVSITDLTKSQTQTLPCQTSSNIARIAASPDARFLVAVDDNSRLLFINLRRRAVLHRMSFKKPVSALAFSPDGSLVAVGVGKLVQIWRSPGFKKEFFPFQLVRTFADCEGAVTSLDWSPDSDYLLAGSRTWRVCGVYTISRNGSIFVWNCMGGDGGSGGFGKEVSEPPSPGTPEQRAGGNSDDNVGEEGEMELSKKKNSFDQTPAKLTACDYHRGLDLVVAGFSNGVFGLYQMPDFVCIHLLSISKEKITTAAFNRLGNWLSFGCAKLGQLLVWEWRSESYVLKQQGHYFDVNCLAYSPDSQLLATGADDNKIKVWTVSSGFCFVTFSEHTNAVTALHFMPSNNCLLSASLDGTVRAWDLFRYRNFRTFTTPSSRQFVSLASDQSGEVICAGTLDSFEIFVWSMKTGRLLDVLSGHEGPVHGLMFSPSNAILASSSWDKTVRLWDVFEGKGAVETFPHTHDVLTSVYRPDGKQLACSTLDGQIHFWDPLDGVLMYSIEGRRDIAGGRLMTDRRSAANSSSGKFFTSLCYSADGSYILAGGNSKYICMYDVSDQVLLRRFQITNNLSLDGVLDFLNSKNMTESGPLDLIDDDNSDEDEGISKQTRGKLGYDLPGSIPNRGRPVIRTKCLRIAPTGRSWAAATTEGVLIYSIDDSFVFDPTDLDIDVTPEAVDTALSEDQYQRALLLSLRLNEDFLIKKCILAVQPADIPAVASSVPFRYLQRLLEAFSDLMENCPHLEFILRWCQELCKTHGQSIQQNSRSLLPALRSLQKAITRLHQDLADTWNRNDRMMTPCFTNLRRHSLFTSLENEIRRKRYARAKLALPLGGWRIVSLASDRHKLQQRRWTSKSAGFVSSSAKATSSAVI
;
A
#
# COMPACT_ATOMS: atom_id res chain seq x y z
N MET A 1 -4.72 14.70 19.42
CA MET A 1 -4.62 14.03 18.09
C MET A 1 -3.52 12.97 18.09
N ASN A 2 -3.88 11.68 18.10
CA ASN A 2 -2.93 10.57 18.21
C ASN A 2 -2.70 9.85 16.88
N PHE A 3 -1.90 10.46 15.98
CA PHE A 3 -1.47 9.77 14.76
C PHE A 3 -0.61 8.54 15.08
N ARG A 4 -0.97 7.40 14.51
CA ARG A 4 -0.24 6.14 14.60
C ARG A 4 0.07 5.63 13.20
N PHE A 5 1.13 4.84 13.10
CA PHE A 5 1.49 4.21 11.84
C PHE A 5 0.40 3.21 11.45
N GLN A 6 -0.18 3.37 10.26
CA GLN A 6 -1.25 2.53 9.75
C GLN A 6 -0.73 1.52 8.71
N ASN A 7 0.00 2.01 7.71
CA ASN A 7 0.45 1.18 6.60
C ASN A 7 1.71 1.73 5.93
N LEU A 8 2.42 0.88 5.20
CA LEU A 8 3.52 1.25 4.30
C LEU A 8 3.15 0.81 2.88
N LEU A 9 2.91 1.79 2.01
CA LEU A 9 2.63 1.57 0.59
C LEU A 9 3.91 1.73 -0.24
N GLY A 10 3.88 1.30 -1.50
CA GLY A 10 4.98 1.53 -2.44
C GLY A 10 6.10 0.48 -2.41
N ALA A 11 6.09 -0.48 -1.50
CA ALA A 11 7.09 -1.54 -1.42
C ALA A 11 6.46 -2.86 -0.96
N PRO A 12 5.96 -3.72 -1.86
CA PRO A 12 5.31 -4.97 -1.46
C PRO A 12 6.31 -6.03 -0.97
N TYR A 13 7.58 -5.91 -1.36
CA TYR A 13 8.65 -6.84 -0.99
C TYR A 13 10.02 -6.16 -1.17
N ARG A 14 10.95 -6.33 -0.22
CA ARG A 14 12.33 -5.77 -0.29
C ARG A 14 13.45 -6.79 -0.03
N GLY A 15 13.14 -8.09 -0.06
CA GLY A 15 14.09 -9.17 0.20
C GLY A 15 13.77 -9.94 1.48
N GLY A 16 14.38 -11.12 1.61
CA GLY A 16 14.04 -12.12 2.63
C GLY A 16 13.33 -13.31 2.00
N ASN A 17 12.48 -14.01 2.75
CA ASN A 17 11.55 -15.02 2.21
C ASN A 17 10.10 -14.52 2.35
N ALA A 18 9.23 -14.93 1.43
CA ALA A 18 7.79 -14.72 1.53
C ALA A 18 7.12 -16.06 1.85
N ILE A 19 6.09 -16.05 2.69
CA ILE A 19 5.38 -17.27 3.11
C ILE A 19 3.87 -17.07 3.04
N ILE A 20 3.14 -18.14 2.76
CA ILE A 20 1.67 -18.16 2.85
C ILE A 20 1.31 -18.97 4.11
N SER A 21 0.51 -18.38 4.99
CA SER A 21 0.04 -18.99 6.24
C SER A 21 -1.48 -18.99 6.32
N GLY A 22 -2.07 -20.01 6.94
CA GLY A 22 -3.54 -20.10 7.11
C GLY A 22 -4.31 -20.09 5.78
N ASP A 23 -3.73 -20.68 4.74
CA ASP A 23 -4.24 -20.82 3.36
C ASP A 23 -4.43 -19.53 2.55
N SER A 24 -4.61 -18.36 3.19
CA SER A 24 -4.91 -17.10 2.51
C SER A 24 -4.01 -15.90 2.86
N LEU A 25 -3.26 -15.97 3.96
CA LEU A 25 -2.45 -14.84 4.44
C LEU A 25 -1.04 -14.93 3.84
N LEU A 26 -0.76 -14.05 2.87
CA LEU A 26 0.59 -13.86 2.35
C LEU A 26 1.35 -12.90 3.27
N ILE A 27 2.44 -13.38 3.84
CA ILE A 27 3.31 -12.59 4.71
C ILE A 27 4.59 -12.29 3.95
N SER A 28 4.89 -10.99 3.76
CA SER A 28 6.08 -10.54 3.07
C SER A 28 6.88 -9.53 3.91
N PRO A 29 8.22 -9.61 3.90
CA PRO A 29 9.09 -8.60 4.50
C PRO A 29 9.22 -7.36 3.60
N ILE A 30 9.06 -6.18 4.22
CA ILE A 30 9.29 -4.87 3.61
C ILE A 30 10.35 -4.13 4.42
N GLY A 31 11.61 -4.27 4.03
CA GLY A 31 12.72 -3.66 4.75
C GLY A 31 12.79 -4.21 6.17
N ASN A 32 12.59 -3.36 7.17
CA ASN A 32 12.58 -3.73 8.58
C ASN A 32 11.17 -4.03 9.16
N ARG A 33 10.12 -4.03 8.33
CA ARG A 33 8.72 -4.31 8.70
C ARG A 33 8.19 -5.53 7.97
N VAL A 34 7.04 -6.03 8.41
CA VAL A 34 6.34 -7.15 7.78
C VAL A 34 4.94 -6.69 7.33
N SER A 35 4.62 -6.93 6.07
CA SER A 35 3.26 -6.81 5.54
C SER A 35 2.54 -8.14 5.54
N ILE A 36 1.25 -8.08 5.82
CA ILE A 36 0.30 -9.17 5.73
C ILE A 36 -0.73 -8.79 4.68
N THR A 37 -0.80 -9.60 3.64
CA THR A 37 -1.77 -9.48 2.57
C THR A 37 -2.78 -10.61 2.68
N ASP A 38 -4.02 -10.26 2.98
CA ASP A 38 -5.15 -11.18 2.90
C ASP A 38 -5.56 -11.30 1.43
N LEU A 39 -5.27 -12.43 0.81
CA LEU A 39 -5.56 -12.69 -0.60
C LEU A 39 -7.07 -12.79 -0.88
N THR A 40 -7.87 -13.20 0.10
CA THR A 40 -9.33 -13.33 -0.07
C THR A 40 -10.03 -11.98 -0.03
N LYS A 41 -9.62 -11.10 0.88
CA LYS A 41 -10.15 -9.74 1.00
C LYS A 41 -9.46 -8.75 0.08
N SER A 42 -8.35 -9.15 -0.53
CA SER A 42 -7.50 -8.28 -1.33
C SER A 42 -7.08 -7.02 -0.55
N GLN A 43 -6.61 -7.21 0.68
CA GLN A 43 -6.18 -6.13 1.58
C GLN A 43 -4.79 -6.39 2.14
N THR A 44 -3.94 -5.36 2.12
CA THR A 44 -2.58 -5.40 2.66
C THR A 44 -2.46 -4.46 3.84
N GLN A 45 -1.96 -4.98 4.95
CA GLN A 45 -1.69 -4.22 6.16
C GLN A 45 -0.28 -4.49 6.65
N THR A 46 0.41 -3.43 7.04
CA THR A 46 1.78 -3.52 7.58
C THR A 46 1.72 -3.56 9.10
N LEU A 47 2.46 -4.47 9.71
CA LEU A 47 2.56 -4.54 11.17
C LEU A 47 3.26 -3.27 11.72
N PRO A 48 2.82 -2.75 12.87
CA PRO A 48 3.42 -1.55 13.46
C PRO A 48 4.81 -1.81 14.04
N CYS A 49 5.20 -3.08 14.21
CA CYS A 49 6.51 -3.46 14.71
C CYS A 49 7.61 -3.24 13.68
N GLN A 50 8.79 -2.83 14.16
CA GLN A 50 9.98 -2.63 13.36
C GLN A 50 11.15 -3.42 13.95
N THR A 51 12.00 -3.95 13.07
CA THR A 51 13.33 -4.47 13.39
C THR A 51 14.38 -3.35 13.22
N SER A 52 15.60 -3.62 13.69
CA SER A 52 16.72 -2.67 13.60
C SER A 52 17.45 -2.68 12.27
N SER A 53 17.33 -3.73 11.47
CA SER A 53 17.87 -3.82 10.12
C SER A 53 16.84 -4.45 9.18
N ASN A 54 17.18 -4.70 7.92
CA ASN A 54 16.26 -5.41 7.05
C ASN A 54 16.02 -6.84 7.55
N ILE A 55 14.82 -7.35 7.28
CA ILE A 55 14.41 -8.70 7.67
C ILE A 55 15.01 -9.70 6.69
N ALA A 56 15.83 -10.60 7.22
CA ALA A 56 16.46 -11.66 6.45
C ALA A 56 15.54 -12.87 6.28
N ARG A 57 14.83 -13.27 7.35
CA ARG A 57 14.00 -14.47 7.40
C ARG A 57 12.74 -14.26 8.22
N ILE A 58 11.64 -14.87 7.75
CA ILE A 58 10.38 -14.99 8.46
C ILE A 58 9.92 -16.44 8.48
N ALA A 59 9.23 -16.83 9.55
CA ALA A 59 8.52 -18.10 9.63
C ALA A 59 7.24 -17.89 10.44
N ALA A 60 6.13 -18.42 9.96
CA ALA A 60 4.85 -18.37 10.66
C ALA A 60 4.55 -19.73 11.29
N SER A 61 3.84 -19.72 12.41
CA SER A 61 3.33 -20.95 12.98
C SER A 61 2.27 -21.57 12.05
N PRO A 62 2.12 -22.91 12.05
CA PRO A 62 1.15 -23.61 11.19
C PRO A 62 -0.31 -23.17 11.41
N ASP A 63 -0.63 -22.64 12.58
CA ASP A 63 -1.95 -22.11 12.98
C ASP A 63 -2.14 -20.61 12.67
N ALA A 64 -1.17 -19.98 12.02
CA ALA A 64 -1.15 -18.56 11.66
C ALA A 64 -1.34 -17.59 12.86
N ARG A 65 -0.99 -18.01 14.08
CA ARG A 65 -1.11 -17.15 15.28
C ARG A 65 0.16 -16.38 15.58
N PHE A 66 1.30 -17.02 15.39
CA PHE A 66 2.61 -16.48 15.71
C PHE A 66 3.47 -16.32 14.46
N LEU A 67 4.33 -15.31 14.50
CA LEU A 67 5.29 -15.01 13.46
C LEU A 67 6.64 -14.77 14.13
N VAL A 68 7.68 -15.42 13.61
CA VAL A 68 9.07 -15.14 13.93
C VAL A 68 9.65 -14.36 12.76
N ALA A 69 10.23 -13.20 13.04
CA ALA A 69 10.98 -12.42 12.07
C ALA A 69 12.40 -12.18 12.58
N VAL A 70 13.40 -12.45 11.75
CA VAL A 70 14.82 -12.28 12.09
C VAL A 70 15.45 -11.27 11.14
N ASP A 71 16.14 -10.28 11.71
CA ASP A 71 16.86 -9.25 10.96
C ASP A 71 18.28 -9.68 10.56
N ASP A 72 18.90 -8.95 9.63
CA ASP A 72 20.29 -9.19 9.19
C ASP A 72 21.30 -9.18 10.36
N ASN A 73 21.02 -8.38 11.39
CA ASN A 73 21.81 -8.32 12.62
C ASN A 73 21.48 -9.46 13.61
N SER A 74 20.80 -10.51 13.15
CA SER A 74 20.49 -11.73 13.90
C SER A 74 19.57 -11.50 15.11
N ARG A 75 18.78 -10.43 15.12
CA ARG A 75 17.77 -10.15 16.14
C ARG A 75 16.43 -10.67 15.69
N LEU A 76 15.84 -11.46 16.58
CA LEU A 76 14.55 -12.11 16.42
C LEU A 76 13.45 -11.29 17.12
N LEU A 77 12.35 -11.11 16.41
CA LEU A 77 11.06 -10.66 16.94
C LEU A 77 10.07 -11.82 16.89
N PHE A 78 9.47 -12.13 18.05
CA PHE A 78 8.32 -13.03 18.13
C PHE A 78 7.05 -12.20 18.23
N ILE A 79 6.17 -12.36 17.26
CA ILE A 79 5.03 -11.48 17.01
C ILE A 79 3.74 -12.29 17.05
N ASN A 80 2.71 -11.74 17.71
CA ASN A 80 1.35 -12.25 17.62
C ASN A 80 0.65 -11.59 16.43
N LEU A 81 0.26 -12.38 15.43
CA LEU A 81 -0.36 -11.88 14.19
C LEU A 81 -1.76 -11.30 14.44
N ARG A 82 -2.55 -11.91 15.33
CA ARG A 82 -3.92 -11.44 15.63
C ARG A 82 -3.92 -10.11 16.40
N ARG A 83 -3.04 -9.99 17.41
CA ARG A 83 -2.92 -8.76 18.22
C ARG A 83 -1.97 -7.71 17.63
N ARG A 84 -1.23 -8.07 16.57
CA ARG A 84 -0.25 -7.20 15.88
C ARG A 84 0.82 -6.64 16.83
N ALA A 85 1.16 -7.41 17.85
CA ALA A 85 2.01 -6.98 18.94
C ALA A 85 3.25 -7.87 19.04
N VAL A 86 4.40 -7.26 19.32
CA VAL A 86 5.63 -7.98 19.67
C VAL A 86 5.46 -8.55 21.07
N LEU A 87 5.60 -9.86 21.17
CA LEU A 87 5.59 -10.57 22.44
C LEU A 87 7.00 -10.57 23.02
N HIS A 88 7.98 -11.06 22.25
CA HIS A 88 9.33 -11.35 22.72
C HIS A 88 10.40 -10.89 21.74
N ARG A 89 11.59 -10.61 22.26
CA ARG A 89 12.78 -10.25 21.50
C ARG A 89 13.95 -11.12 21.94
N MET A 90 14.73 -11.60 20.98
CA MET A 90 15.92 -12.42 21.24
C MET A 90 17.01 -12.05 20.23
N SER A 91 18.28 -12.28 20.53
CA SER A 91 19.38 -12.08 19.59
C SER A 91 20.24 -13.32 19.50
N PHE A 92 20.54 -13.75 18.28
CA PHE A 92 21.51 -14.80 18.00
C PHE A 92 22.91 -14.20 17.85
N LYS A 93 23.94 -15.00 18.10
CA LYS A 93 25.35 -14.57 18.02
C LYS A 93 25.90 -14.50 16.59
N LYS A 94 25.24 -15.18 15.64
CA LYS A 94 25.66 -15.29 14.22
C LYS A 94 24.43 -15.11 13.33
N PRO A 95 24.62 -14.73 12.04
CA PRO A 95 23.53 -14.56 11.08
C PRO A 95 22.69 -15.82 10.95
N VAL A 96 21.37 -15.61 10.93
CA VAL A 96 20.37 -16.65 10.72
C VAL A 96 20.09 -16.78 9.23
N SER A 97 20.36 -17.95 8.68
CA SER A 97 20.25 -18.24 7.25
C SER A 97 19.01 -19.05 6.90
N ALA A 98 18.49 -19.85 7.84
CA ALA A 98 17.30 -20.66 7.69
C ALA A 98 16.48 -20.67 8.98
N LEU A 99 15.15 -20.74 8.85
CA LEU A 99 14.20 -20.69 9.96
C LEU A 99 12.96 -21.47 9.57
N ALA A 100 12.52 -22.42 10.41
CA ALA A 100 11.31 -23.20 10.18
C ALA A 100 10.62 -23.59 11.49
N PHE A 101 9.29 -23.41 11.54
CA PHE A 101 8.46 -23.98 12.60
C PHE A 101 8.24 -25.47 12.36
N SER A 102 8.17 -26.25 13.43
CA SER A 102 7.67 -27.61 13.34
C SER A 102 6.18 -27.62 12.93
N PRO A 103 5.71 -28.66 12.20
CA PRO A 103 4.31 -28.78 11.80
C PRO A 103 3.30 -28.81 12.96
N ASP A 104 3.70 -29.24 14.15
CA ASP A 104 2.90 -29.16 15.39
C ASP A 104 2.91 -27.76 16.04
N GLY A 105 3.83 -26.87 15.61
CA GLY A 105 4.04 -25.54 16.14
C GLY A 105 4.73 -25.46 17.50
N SER A 106 5.18 -26.58 18.09
CA SER A 106 5.78 -26.62 19.43
C SER A 106 7.28 -26.30 19.44
N LEU A 107 7.95 -26.45 18.29
CA LEU A 107 9.38 -26.24 18.10
C LEU A 107 9.68 -25.24 16.98
N VAL A 108 10.85 -24.62 17.07
CA VAL A 108 11.41 -23.72 16.06
C VAL A 108 12.84 -24.15 15.79
N ALA A 109 13.12 -24.57 14.55
CA ALA A 109 14.48 -24.83 14.09
C ALA A 109 15.08 -23.56 13.48
N VAL A 110 16.32 -23.26 13.85
CA VAL A 110 17.07 -22.07 13.43
C VAL A 110 18.46 -22.48 12.96
N GLY A 111 18.81 -22.11 11.73
CA GLY A 111 20.14 -22.26 11.16
C GLY A 111 20.98 -21.02 11.46
N VAL A 112 21.93 -21.14 12.39
CA VAL A 112 22.76 -20.05 12.92
C VAL A 112 24.20 -20.25 12.41
N GLY A 113 24.52 -19.69 11.24
CA GLY A 113 25.77 -19.97 10.55
C GLY A 113 25.91 -21.47 10.23
N LYS A 114 26.85 -22.15 10.88
CA LYS A 114 27.09 -23.61 10.74
C LYS A 114 26.29 -24.48 11.73
N LEU A 115 25.58 -23.85 12.65
CA LEU A 115 24.89 -24.56 13.74
C LEU A 115 23.40 -24.69 13.41
N VAL A 116 22.82 -25.83 13.73
CA VAL A 116 21.36 -25.99 13.75
C VAL A 116 20.90 -25.99 15.21
N GLN A 117 20.04 -25.05 15.57
CA GLN A 117 19.50 -24.92 16.93
C GLN A 117 18.00 -25.18 16.92
N ILE A 118 17.54 -26.03 17.85
CA ILE A 118 16.12 -26.31 18.05
C ILE A 118 15.66 -25.67 19.35
N TRP A 119 14.63 -24.84 19.27
CA TRP A 119 14.06 -24.08 20.38
C TRP A 119 12.61 -24.48 20.60
N ARG A 120 12.12 -24.45 21.84
CA ARG A 120 10.68 -24.54 22.12
C ARG A 120 10.00 -23.22 21.79
N SER A 121 8.84 -23.30 21.13
CA SER A 121 8.03 -22.14 20.82
C SER A 121 7.33 -21.61 22.09
N PRO A 122 7.35 -20.29 22.32
CA PRO A 122 6.74 -19.72 23.52
C PRO A 122 5.24 -19.50 23.37
N GLY A 123 4.53 -19.53 24.50
CA GLY A 123 3.09 -19.26 24.56
C GLY A 123 2.73 -17.77 24.53
N PHE A 124 1.45 -17.47 24.80
CA PHE A 124 0.94 -16.09 24.84
C PHE A 124 1.44 -15.25 26.02
N LYS A 125 1.87 -15.90 27.11
CA LYS A 125 2.33 -15.20 28.32
C LYS A 125 3.69 -14.55 28.06
N LYS A 126 3.84 -13.31 28.54
CA LYS A 126 5.12 -12.62 28.50
C LYS A 126 5.99 -13.09 29.67
N GLU A 127 6.98 -13.91 29.34
CA GLU A 127 8.05 -14.34 30.24
C GLU A 127 9.37 -13.67 29.87
N PHE A 128 10.31 -13.60 30.81
CA PHE A 128 11.62 -12.97 30.59
C PHE A 128 12.52 -13.79 29.66
N PHE A 129 12.53 -15.12 29.83
CA PHE A 129 13.23 -16.07 28.95
C PHE A 129 12.24 -17.11 28.40
N PRO A 130 11.46 -16.74 27.38
CA PRO A 130 10.37 -17.57 26.86
C PRO A 130 10.87 -18.69 25.93
N PHE A 131 12.01 -18.47 25.26
CA PHE A 131 12.62 -19.44 24.36
C PHE A 131 13.54 -20.38 25.15
N GLN A 132 13.20 -21.66 25.17
CA GLN A 132 14.03 -22.69 25.77
C GLN A 132 14.78 -23.44 24.68
N LEU A 133 16.11 -23.42 24.74
CA LEU A 133 16.95 -24.19 23.81
C LEU A 133 16.82 -25.68 24.15
N VAL A 134 16.41 -26.48 23.18
CA VAL A 134 16.30 -27.94 23.33
C VAL A 134 17.65 -28.58 23.03
N ARG A 135 18.18 -28.33 21.82
CA ARG A 135 19.45 -28.90 21.35
C ARG A 135 20.15 -27.99 20.35
N THR A 136 21.46 -28.15 20.23
CA THR A 136 22.30 -27.54 19.19
C THR A 136 23.10 -28.65 18.50
N PHE A 137 23.07 -28.67 17.17
CA PHE A 137 23.87 -29.55 16.32
C PHE A 137 24.94 -28.75 15.60
N ALA A 138 26.15 -29.31 15.50
CA ALA A 138 27.32 -28.61 14.97
C ALA A 138 27.98 -29.34 13.78
N ASP A 139 27.27 -30.29 13.17
CA ASP A 139 27.85 -31.23 12.20
C ASP A 139 28.00 -30.65 10.78
N CYS A 140 27.48 -29.44 10.53
CA CYS A 140 27.58 -28.81 9.21
C CYS A 140 28.95 -28.14 9.02
N GLU A 141 29.70 -28.57 8.01
CA GLU A 141 30.99 -27.95 7.64
C GLU A 141 30.80 -26.52 7.07
N GLY A 142 29.67 -26.29 6.38
CA GLY A 142 29.28 -25.03 5.76
C GLY A 142 28.13 -24.32 6.48
N ALA A 143 27.76 -23.13 5.99
CA ALA A 143 26.59 -22.45 6.49
C ALA A 143 25.30 -23.21 6.10
N VAL A 144 24.38 -23.36 7.03
CA VAL A 144 23.06 -23.96 6.81
C VAL A 144 22.29 -23.07 5.85
N THR A 145 21.72 -23.60 4.78
CA THR A 145 21.00 -22.81 3.76
C THR A 145 19.50 -23.02 3.82
N SER A 146 19.06 -24.21 4.22
CA SER A 146 17.65 -24.60 4.27
C SER A 146 17.41 -25.54 5.45
N LEU A 147 16.20 -25.49 5.99
CA LEU A 147 15.72 -26.37 7.04
C LEU A 147 14.31 -26.81 6.66
N ASP A 148 14.01 -28.09 6.85
CA ASP A 148 12.70 -28.64 6.52
C ASP A 148 12.33 -29.77 7.48
N TRP A 149 11.12 -29.71 8.03
CA TRP A 149 10.64 -30.65 9.04
C TRP A 149 9.87 -31.81 8.41
N SER A 150 9.93 -32.98 9.03
CA SER A 150 9.02 -34.08 8.68
C SER A 150 7.58 -33.76 9.14
N PRO A 151 6.55 -34.32 8.48
CA PRO A 151 5.14 -34.05 8.82
C PRO A 151 4.75 -34.41 10.25
N ASP A 152 5.41 -35.41 10.84
CA ASP A 152 5.25 -35.85 12.24
C ASP A 152 6.06 -34.98 13.22
N SER A 153 6.88 -34.04 12.74
CA SER A 153 7.80 -33.18 13.53
C SER A 153 8.95 -33.92 14.23
N ASP A 154 9.18 -35.20 13.94
CA ASP A 154 10.21 -36.01 14.60
C ASP A 154 11.59 -35.87 13.95
N TYR A 155 11.64 -35.62 12.64
CA TYR A 155 12.85 -35.49 11.86
C TYR A 155 13.01 -34.07 11.30
N LEU A 156 14.26 -33.62 11.21
CA LEU A 156 14.64 -32.34 10.63
C LEU A 156 15.74 -32.55 9.61
N LEU A 157 15.53 -32.01 8.42
CA LEU A 157 16.50 -31.99 7.33
C LEU A 157 17.20 -30.64 7.32
N ALA A 158 18.53 -30.66 7.20
CA ALA A 158 19.35 -29.46 7.12
C ALA A 158 20.23 -29.48 5.88
N GLY A 159 20.00 -28.52 4.98
CA GLY A 159 20.86 -28.29 3.82
C GLY A 159 22.06 -27.41 4.21
N SER A 160 23.27 -27.80 3.80
CA SER A 160 24.50 -27.03 3.97
C SER A 160 25.00 -26.48 2.63
N ARG A 161 25.75 -25.37 2.66
CA ARG A 161 26.44 -24.81 1.48
C ARG A 161 27.50 -25.75 0.88
N THR A 162 27.99 -26.73 1.64
CA THR A 162 28.92 -27.77 1.19
C THR A 162 28.16 -28.97 0.60
N TRP A 163 28.78 -29.70 -0.34
CA TRP A 163 28.14 -30.78 -1.13
C TRP A 163 27.72 -32.04 -0.33
N ARG A 164 27.83 -32.02 0.99
CA ARG A 164 27.40 -33.09 1.89
C ARG A 164 26.16 -32.64 2.66
N VAL A 165 25.07 -33.38 2.49
CA VAL A 165 23.83 -33.22 3.26
C VAL A 165 23.71 -34.37 4.23
N CYS A 166 23.37 -34.05 5.48
CA CYS A 166 22.94 -35.02 6.47
C CYS A 166 21.41 -35.12 6.42
N GLY A 167 20.88 -36.25 5.94
CA GLY A 167 19.44 -36.55 5.92
C GLY A 167 18.71 -36.12 4.63
N VAL A 168 17.68 -36.88 4.27
CA VAL A 168 17.16 -37.15 2.92
C VAL A 168 16.23 -36.11 2.27
N TYR A 169 16.49 -35.89 0.97
CA TYR A 169 15.92 -34.99 -0.07
C TYR A 169 16.69 -33.68 -0.25
N THR A 170 17.42 -33.57 -1.36
CA THR A 170 18.28 -32.42 -1.67
C THR A 170 18.06 -31.90 -3.08
N ILE A 171 17.98 -30.58 -3.22
CA ILE A 171 18.08 -29.87 -4.49
C ILE A 171 19.43 -29.12 -4.48
N SER A 172 20.33 -29.46 -5.39
CA SER A 172 21.65 -28.82 -5.54
C SER A 172 21.53 -27.42 -6.15
N ARG A 173 22.46 -26.51 -5.80
CA ARG A 173 22.63 -25.17 -6.41
C ARG A 173 22.80 -25.20 -7.94
N ASN A 174 23.21 -26.35 -8.49
CA ASN A 174 23.35 -26.59 -9.93
C ASN A 174 22.10 -27.22 -10.57
N GLY A 175 21.00 -27.34 -9.83
CA GLY A 175 19.74 -27.79 -10.38
C GLY A 175 19.56 -29.29 -10.52
N SER A 176 20.12 -30.09 -9.61
CA SER A 176 19.87 -31.53 -9.54
C SER A 176 19.12 -31.92 -8.28
N ILE A 177 18.05 -32.70 -8.44
CA ILE A 177 17.21 -33.22 -7.36
C ILE A 177 17.70 -34.63 -7.00
N PHE A 178 17.98 -34.88 -5.73
CA PHE A 178 18.30 -36.20 -5.20
C PHE A 178 17.11 -36.72 -4.38
N VAL A 179 16.58 -37.86 -4.82
CA VAL A 179 15.56 -38.66 -4.13
C VAL A 179 16.28 -39.69 -3.28
N TRP A 180 15.99 -39.75 -1.99
CA TRP A 180 16.56 -40.78 -1.13
C TRP A 180 15.46 -41.69 -0.58
N ASN A 181 15.57 -43.01 -0.80
CA ASN A 181 14.60 -44.02 -0.34
C ASN A 181 15.33 -45.12 0.44
N CYS A 182 14.71 -45.57 1.53
CA CYS A 182 15.20 -46.62 2.42
C CYS A 182 14.63 -47.98 1.98
N MET A 183 15.48 -48.97 1.69
CA MET A 183 15.10 -50.39 1.73
C MET A 183 16.31 -51.26 2.05
N GLY A 184 16.05 -52.28 2.88
CA GLY A 184 17.02 -53.09 3.61
C GLY A 184 17.76 -54.14 2.80
N GLY A 185 18.69 -54.78 3.52
CA GLY A 185 19.89 -55.46 3.05
C GLY A 185 19.71 -56.67 2.14
N ASP A 186 20.75 -56.93 1.35
CA ASP A 186 21.78 -57.98 1.58
C ASP A 186 22.98 -57.64 0.62
N GLY A 187 24.24 -57.42 1.03
CA GLY A 187 25.21 -58.36 1.62
C GLY A 187 25.93 -59.16 0.51
N GLY A 188 27.24 -59.11 0.22
CA GLY A 188 28.38 -58.40 0.78
C GLY A 188 29.71 -58.79 0.06
N SER A 189 30.76 -57.99 0.31
CA SER A 189 32.22 -58.27 0.32
C SER A 189 32.93 -56.95 -0.03
N GLY A 190 33.82 -56.37 0.77
CA GLY A 190 34.76 -56.93 1.71
C GLY A 190 36.17 -56.64 1.20
N GLY A 191 36.86 -55.70 1.86
CA GLY A 191 38.32 -55.70 1.93
C GLY A 191 39.07 -55.02 0.78
N PHE A 192 39.65 -53.87 1.13
CA PHE A 192 40.70 -53.15 0.40
C PHE A 192 41.83 -54.06 -0.12
N GLY A 193 42.10 -53.93 -1.42
CA GLY A 193 43.29 -54.46 -2.09
C GLY A 193 43.57 -53.68 -3.38
N LYS A 194 44.54 -52.77 -3.29
CA LYS A 194 45.42 -52.19 -4.32
C LYS A 194 45.13 -52.34 -5.84
N GLU A 195 45.38 -51.20 -6.49
CA GLU A 195 46.13 -51.03 -7.75
C GLU A 195 45.54 -51.54 -9.09
N VAL A 196 45.19 -50.57 -9.94
CA VAL A 196 45.53 -50.46 -11.38
C VAL A 196 45.51 -51.76 -12.21
N SER A 197 44.49 -51.93 -13.08
CA SER A 197 44.70 -52.45 -14.45
C SER A 197 43.47 -52.23 -15.37
N GLU A 198 43.79 -51.97 -16.63
CA GLU A 198 42.98 -51.77 -17.85
C GLU A 198 41.98 -52.89 -18.23
N PRO A 199 41.06 -52.64 -19.20
CA PRO A 199 39.91 -53.53 -19.47
C PRO A 199 40.30 -54.82 -20.22
N PRO A 200 39.52 -55.92 -20.06
CA PRO A 200 39.75 -57.15 -20.81
C PRO A 200 39.06 -57.13 -22.18
N SER A 201 39.74 -57.69 -23.17
CA SER A 201 39.18 -58.12 -24.47
C SER A 201 38.87 -59.63 -24.46
N PRO A 202 38.06 -60.15 -25.40
CA PRO A 202 37.03 -61.17 -25.16
C PRO A 202 37.47 -62.62 -25.42
N GLY A 203 36.86 -63.57 -24.70
CA GLY A 203 36.94 -65.01 -24.97
C GLY A 203 36.07 -65.85 -24.02
N THR A 204 34.99 -66.40 -24.57
CA THR A 204 33.95 -67.38 -24.10
C THR A 204 34.45 -68.65 -23.33
N PRO A 205 33.57 -69.55 -22.81
CA PRO A 205 32.37 -69.44 -21.94
C PRO A 205 32.23 -70.58 -20.86
N GLU A 206 31.08 -70.61 -20.14
CA GLU A 206 30.50 -71.72 -19.31
C GLU A 206 31.13 -71.96 -17.92
N GLN A 207 30.41 -72.22 -16.81
CA GLN A 207 29.32 -73.20 -16.61
C GLN A 207 28.55 -72.96 -15.28
N ARG A 208 27.39 -73.61 -15.15
CA ARG A 208 26.31 -73.42 -14.16
C ARG A 208 26.53 -74.03 -12.75
N ALA A 209 25.72 -73.50 -11.82
CA ALA A 209 24.90 -74.19 -10.81
C ALA A 209 25.43 -74.41 -9.37
N GLY A 210 24.65 -73.90 -8.40
CA GLY A 210 24.01 -74.76 -7.39
C GLY A 210 24.21 -74.43 -5.90
N GLY A 211 23.13 -74.00 -5.23
CA GLY A 211 22.71 -74.57 -3.92
C GLY A 211 22.94 -73.77 -2.62
N ASN A 212 21.84 -73.22 -2.06
CA ASN A 212 21.30 -73.28 -0.66
C ASN A 212 22.23 -73.75 0.50
N SER A 213 22.14 -73.30 1.77
CA SER A 213 21.10 -72.61 2.57
C SER A 213 21.67 -72.10 3.92
N ASP A 214 20.83 -71.30 4.61
CA ASP A 214 20.66 -71.14 6.09
C ASP A 214 21.34 -69.99 6.85
N ASP A 215 20.51 -68.97 7.13
CA ASP A 215 20.18 -68.31 8.40
C ASP A 215 21.28 -68.00 9.44
N ASN A 216 21.51 -66.70 9.70
CA ASN A 216 21.15 -66.08 11.00
C ASN A 216 21.33 -64.55 11.01
N VAL A 217 20.40 -63.91 11.73
CA VAL A 217 20.13 -62.47 11.87
C VAL A 217 21.18 -61.73 12.72
N GLY A 218 21.55 -60.53 12.29
CA GLY A 218 22.29 -59.53 13.07
C GLY A 218 22.33 -58.17 12.35
N GLU A 219 21.43 -57.27 12.73
CA GLU A 219 21.14 -55.96 12.13
C GLU A 219 22.20 -54.90 12.44
N GLU A 220 22.84 -54.30 11.43
CA GLU A 220 23.29 -52.89 11.42
C GLU A 220 23.36 -52.40 9.95
N GLY A 221 22.45 -51.49 9.55
CA GLY A 221 22.32 -51.01 8.17
C GLY A 221 22.87 -49.60 7.97
N GLU A 222 23.99 -49.47 7.25
CA GLU A 222 24.52 -48.21 6.74
C GLU A 222 23.77 -47.73 5.47
N MET A 223 23.61 -46.41 5.30
CA MET A 223 22.84 -45.78 4.22
C MET A 223 23.72 -45.40 3.01
N GLU A 224 23.55 -46.05 1.86
CA GLU A 224 24.09 -45.59 0.57
C GLU A 224 23.00 -45.33 -0.48
N LEU A 225 23.20 -44.29 -1.31
CA LEU A 225 22.11 -43.63 -2.03
C LEU A 225 22.48 -43.05 -3.41
N SER A 226 21.95 -43.68 -4.49
CA SER A 226 21.66 -43.00 -5.77
C SER A 226 20.73 -43.85 -6.66
N LYS A 227 19.67 -43.26 -7.26
CA LYS A 227 18.91 -43.95 -8.32
C LYS A 227 18.55 -43.13 -9.57
N LYS A 228 18.60 -41.80 -9.55
CA LYS A 228 18.51 -40.96 -10.77
C LYS A 228 18.98 -39.53 -10.50
N LYS A 229 19.83 -38.97 -11.36
CA LYS A 229 20.26 -37.56 -11.32
C LYS A 229 19.67 -36.86 -12.53
N ASN A 230 18.73 -35.95 -12.30
CA ASN A 230 18.16 -35.11 -13.34
C ASN A 230 18.66 -33.67 -13.15
N SER A 231 18.94 -32.96 -14.24
CA SER A 231 19.44 -31.58 -14.25
C SER A 231 18.38 -30.65 -14.87
N PHE A 232 18.25 -29.42 -14.39
CA PHE A 232 17.31 -28.43 -14.96
C PHE A 232 17.79 -27.79 -16.29
N ASP A 233 19.05 -28.01 -16.69
CA ASP A 233 19.67 -27.56 -17.95
C ASP A 233 19.50 -26.06 -18.30
N GLN A 234 19.48 -25.20 -17.28
CA GLN A 234 19.37 -23.74 -17.44
C GLN A 234 20.75 -23.04 -17.44
N THR A 235 21.64 -23.29 -18.40
CA THR A 235 22.89 -22.50 -18.52
C THR A 235 22.62 -21.19 -19.27
N PRO A 236 22.97 -19.99 -18.74
CA PRO A 236 23.91 -19.69 -17.66
C PRO A 236 23.27 -19.38 -16.27
N ALA A 237 21.99 -19.70 -16.05
CA ALA A 237 21.28 -19.34 -14.83
C ALA A 237 21.50 -20.33 -13.66
N LYS A 238 21.65 -19.81 -12.45
CA LYS A 238 21.80 -20.62 -11.22
C LYS A 238 20.47 -20.72 -10.49
N LEU A 239 20.27 -21.81 -9.76
CA LEU A 239 19.11 -21.97 -8.87
C LEU A 239 19.27 -21.03 -7.67
N THR A 240 18.26 -20.22 -7.41
CA THR A 240 18.27 -19.23 -6.32
C THR A 240 17.24 -19.51 -5.25
N ALA A 241 16.09 -20.06 -5.61
CA ALA A 241 15.04 -20.46 -4.68
C ALA A 241 14.43 -21.79 -5.10
N CYS A 242 14.12 -22.64 -4.15
CA CYS A 242 13.40 -23.89 -4.41
C CYS A 242 12.49 -24.23 -3.24
N ASP A 243 11.35 -24.84 -3.55
CA ASP A 243 10.43 -25.38 -2.56
C ASP A 243 9.78 -26.66 -3.11
N TYR A 244 9.40 -27.56 -2.21
CA TYR A 244 8.84 -28.86 -2.55
C TYR A 244 7.55 -29.10 -1.76
N HIS A 245 6.46 -29.30 -2.51
CA HIS A 245 5.17 -29.64 -1.94
C HIS A 245 4.98 -31.16 -1.92
N ARG A 246 5.19 -31.75 -0.74
CA ARG A 246 5.06 -33.19 -0.48
C ARG A 246 3.70 -33.78 -0.85
N GLY A 247 2.60 -33.06 -0.62
CA GLY A 247 1.25 -33.61 -0.85
C GLY A 247 0.84 -33.74 -2.32
N LEU A 248 1.57 -33.08 -3.24
CA LEU A 248 1.28 -33.10 -4.68
C LEU A 248 2.48 -33.61 -5.49
N ASP A 249 3.59 -33.92 -4.81
CA ASP A 249 4.88 -34.20 -5.42
C ASP A 249 5.32 -33.16 -6.46
N LEU A 250 5.18 -31.88 -6.13
CA LEU A 250 5.57 -30.77 -7.01
C LEU A 250 6.78 -30.03 -6.47
N VAL A 251 7.76 -29.79 -7.34
CA VAL A 251 8.93 -28.96 -7.04
C VAL A 251 8.85 -27.67 -7.85
N VAL A 252 9.00 -26.54 -7.16
CA VAL A 252 9.20 -25.25 -7.81
C VAL A 252 10.68 -24.86 -7.70
N ALA A 253 11.26 -24.44 -8.82
CA ALA A 253 12.64 -24.01 -8.93
C ALA A 253 12.70 -22.62 -9.57
N GLY A 254 13.18 -21.63 -8.84
CA GLY A 254 13.41 -20.26 -9.32
C GLY A 254 14.88 -20.02 -9.65
N PHE A 255 15.14 -19.37 -10.78
CA PHE A 255 16.48 -19.16 -11.31
C PHE A 255 16.92 -17.69 -11.24
N SER A 256 18.23 -17.46 -11.38
CA SER A 256 18.87 -16.15 -11.31
C SER A 256 18.53 -15.20 -12.48
N ASN A 257 18.06 -15.74 -13.61
CA ASN A 257 17.62 -14.98 -14.78
C ASN A 257 16.14 -14.55 -14.70
N GLY A 258 15.43 -14.92 -13.63
CA GLY A 258 14.01 -14.58 -13.45
C GLY A 258 13.02 -15.56 -14.06
N VAL A 259 13.51 -16.69 -14.58
CA VAL A 259 12.69 -17.85 -14.99
C VAL A 259 12.42 -18.72 -13.76
N PHE A 260 11.25 -19.36 -13.73
CA PHE A 260 10.97 -20.45 -12.81
C PHE A 260 10.46 -21.68 -13.57
N GLY A 261 10.76 -22.86 -13.05
CA GLY A 261 10.24 -24.14 -13.51
C GLY A 261 9.40 -24.82 -12.43
N LEU A 262 8.28 -25.41 -12.84
CA LEU A 262 7.46 -26.29 -12.01
C LEU A 262 7.60 -27.72 -12.52
N TYR A 263 8.01 -28.64 -11.66
CA TYR A 263 8.32 -30.02 -12.01
C TYR A 263 7.51 -30.99 -11.16
N GLN A 264 6.96 -32.01 -11.80
CA GLN A 264 6.34 -33.13 -11.13
C GLN A 264 7.39 -34.18 -10.77
N MET A 265 7.43 -34.55 -9.49
CA MET A 265 8.21 -35.64 -8.93
C MET A 265 7.32 -36.88 -8.76
N PRO A 266 7.90 -38.09 -8.70
CA PRO A 266 9.33 -38.43 -8.80
C PRO A 266 9.90 -38.45 -10.23
N ASP A 267 9.05 -38.36 -11.25
CA ASP A 267 9.45 -38.56 -12.66
C ASP A 267 10.24 -37.39 -13.29
N PHE A 268 10.27 -36.23 -12.63
CA PHE A 268 10.89 -34.99 -13.08
C PHE A 268 10.32 -34.48 -14.41
N VAL A 269 8.99 -34.47 -14.52
CA VAL A 269 8.30 -33.92 -15.69
C VAL A 269 8.15 -32.41 -15.52
N CYS A 270 8.68 -31.62 -16.45
CA CYS A 270 8.46 -30.18 -16.47
C CYS A 270 7.01 -29.88 -16.85
N ILE A 271 6.24 -29.32 -15.93
CA ILE A 271 4.87 -28.86 -16.19
C ILE A 271 4.92 -27.48 -16.85
N HIS A 272 5.61 -26.53 -16.22
CA HIS A 272 5.70 -25.15 -16.71
C HIS A 272 7.11 -24.59 -16.57
N LEU A 273 7.51 -23.77 -17.54
CA LEU A 273 8.73 -22.99 -17.51
C LEU A 273 8.41 -21.57 -17.99
N LEU A 274 8.33 -20.62 -17.07
CA LEU A 274 7.83 -19.27 -17.34
C LEU A 274 8.81 -18.21 -16.81
N SER A 275 8.89 -17.07 -17.50
CA SER A 275 9.67 -15.92 -17.06
C SER A 275 8.78 -14.91 -16.35
N ILE A 276 9.08 -14.63 -15.07
CA ILE A 276 8.36 -13.65 -14.26
C ILE A 276 9.03 -12.28 -14.37
N SER A 277 10.35 -12.25 -14.32
CA SER A 277 11.14 -11.02 -14.28
C SER A 277 12.44 -11.19 -15.05
N LYS A 278 13.15 -10.08 -15.28
CA LYS A 278 14.49 -10.08 -15.87
C LYS A 278 15.61 -10.22 -14.84
N GLU A 279 15.25 -10.32 -13.57
CA GLU A 279 16.15 -10.29 -12.42
C GLU A 279 15.99 -11.57 -11.58
N LYS A 280 16.91 -11.83 -10.66
CA LYS A 280 16.90 -13.06 -9.87
C LYS A 280 15.63 -13.23 -9.02
N ILE A 281 15.06 -14.44 -9.05
CA ILE A 281 13.99 -14.82 -8.12
C ILE A 281 14.62 -15.09 -6.76
N THR A 282 14.17 -14.39 -5.72
CA THR A 282 14.76 -14.50 -4.37
C THR A 282 14.02 -15.49 -3.47
N THR A 283 12.74 -15.70 -3.71
CA THR A 283 11.90 -16.59 -2.91
C THR A 283 10.85 -17.21 -3.82
N ALA A 284 10.62 -18.51 -3.63
CA ALA A 284 9.56 -19.30 -4.23
C ALA A 284 9.01 -20.18 -3.10
N ALA A 285 7.72 -20.10 -2.81
CA ALA A 285 7.10 -20.90 -1.75
C ALA A 285 5.67 -21.30 -2.12
N PHE A 286 5.32 -22.56 -1.82
CA PHE A 286 3.99 -23.10 -1.98
C PHE A 286 3.06 -22.65 -0.85
N ASN A 287 1.77 -22.60 -1.17
CA ASN A 287 0.73 -22.64 -0.15
C ASN A 287 0.65 -24.06 0.46
N ARG A 288 0.08 -24.18 1.66
CA ARG A 288 -0.14 -25.46 2.36
C ARG A 288 -0.94 -26.48 1.55
N LEU A 289 -1.89 -26.00 0.73
CA LEU A 289 -2.70 -26.84 -0.17
C LEU A 289 -2.01 -27.11 -1.53
N GLY A 290 -0.92 -26.40 -1.84
CA GLY A 290 -0.20 -26.53 -3.09
C GLY A 290 -0.86 -25.90 -4.32
N ASN A 291 -1.99 -25.18 -4.19
CA ASN A 291 -2.68 -24.54 -5.32
C ASN A 291 -1.98 -23.25 -5.79
N TRP A 292 -1.35 -22.53 -4.87
CA TRP A 292 -0.73 -21.23 -5.15
C TRP A 292 0.77 -21.29 -4.92
N LEU A 293 1.48 -20.55 -5.76
CA LEU A 293 2.92 -20.32 -5.70
C LEU A 293 3.17 -18.83 -5.48
N SER A 294 3.90 -18.51 -4.41
CA SER A 294 4.38 -17.15 -4.16
C SER A 294 5.79 -16.99 -4.72
N PHE A 295 6.03 -15.89 -5.43
CA PHE A 295 7.34 -15.54 -5.95
C PHE A 295 7.69 -14.11 -5.56
N GLY A 296 8.94 -13.89 -5.15
CA GLY A 296 9.45 -12.57 -4.80
C GLY A 296 10.76 -12.25 -5.54
N CYS A 297 10.82 -11.07 -6.13
CA CYS A 297 12.03 -10.50 -6.71
C CYS A 297 12.42 -9.23 -5.93
N ALA A 298 13.47 -9.33 -5.13
CA ALA A 298 13.87 -8.26 -4.21
C ALA A 298 14.36 -7.02 -4.97
N LYS A 299 15.12 -7.20 -6.06
CA LYS A 299 15.69 -6.09 -6.82
C LYS A 299 14.61 -5.24 -7.49
N LEU A 300 13.52 -5.81 -7.99
CA LEU A 300 12.44 -5.00 -8.59
C LEU A 300 11.34 -4.62 -7.59
N GLY A 301 11.44 -5.08 -6.34
CA GLY A 301 10.38 -4.98 -5.34
C GLY A 301 9.06 -5.59 -5.84
N GLN A 302 9.15 -6.73 -6.54
CA GLN A 302 8.00 -7.43 -7.11
C GLN A 302 7.61 -8.61 -6.21
N LEU A 303 6.30 -8.72 -5.98
CA LEU A 303 5.67 -9.82 -5.26
C LEU A 303 4.49 -10.32 -6.07
N LEU A 304 4.43 -11.62 -6.30
CA LEU A 304 3.31 -12.22 -7.01
C LEU A 304 2.88 -13.54 -6.40
N VAL A 305 1.62 -13.87 -6.62
CA VAL A 305 1.00 -15.15 -6.30
C VAL A 305 0.38 -15.68 -7.58
N TRP A 306 0.80 -16.87 -7.98
CA TRP A 306 0.40 -17.53 -9.21
C TRP A 306 -0.34 -18.83 -8.91
N GLU A 307 -1.50 -19.01 -9.53
CA GLU A 307 -2.24 -20.26 -9.50
C GLU A 307 -1.85 -21.08 -10.72
N TRP A 308 -1.11 -22.17 -10.48
CA TRP A 308 -0.48 -22.92 -11.57
C TRP A 308 -1.46 -23.74 -12.39
N ARG A 309 -2.59 -24.17 -11.81
CA ARG A 309 -3.62 -24.95 -12.51
C ARG A 309 -4.41 -24.14 -13.52
N SER A 310 -4.69 -22.88 -13.20
CA SER A 310 -5.42 -21.94 -14.07
C SER A 310 -4.48 -21.07 -14.90
N GLU A 311 -3.17 -21.21 -14.69
CA GLU A 311 -2.10 -20.37 -15.25
C GLU A 311 -2.30 -18.87 -15.01
N SER A 312 -3.06 -18.50 -13.97
CA SER A 312 -3.46 -17.11 -13.71
C SER A 312 -2.73 -16.50 -12.52
N TYR A 313 -2.53 -15.18 -12.58
CA TYR A 313 -2.00 -14.42 -11.44
C TYR A 313 -3.15 -14.08 -10.49
N VAL A 314 -3.06 -14.57 -9.26
CA VAL A 314 -3.95 -14.15 -8.16
C VAL A 314 -3.55 -12.74 -7.70
N LEU A 315 -2.25 -12.49 -7.58
CA LEU A 315 -1.70 -11.22 -7.17
C LEU A 315 -0.46 -10.92 -8.00
N LYS A 316 -0.33 -9.70 -8.53
CA LYS A 316 0.91 -9.19 -9.12
C LYS A 316 1.11 -7.76 -8.70
N GLN A 317 1.98 -7.55 -7.71
CA GLN A 317 2.26 -6.23 -7.15
C GLN A 317 3.73 -5.86 -7.38
N GLN A 318 3.94 -4.61 -7.72
CA GLN A 318 5.27 -4.05 -7.91
C GLN A 318 5.35 -2.68 -7.25
N GLY A 319 6.31 -2.55 -6.33
CA GLY A 319 6.66 -1.30 -5.69
C GLY A 319 7.43 -0.35 -6.60
N HIS A 320 7.77 0.82 -6.06
CA HIS A 320 8.82 1.65 -6.64
C HIS A 320 10.18 1.05 -6.27
N TYR A 321 11.07 1.00 -7.26
CA TYR A 321 12.43 0.54 -7.03
C TYR A 321 13.31 1.66 -6.49
N PHE A 322 13.16 2.87 -7.05
CA PHE A 322 13.88 4.06 -6.63
C PHE A 322 13.05 4.92 -5.69
N ASP A 323 13.67 6.00 -5.22
CA ASP A 323 13.05 6.94 -4.30
C ASP A 323 11.77 7.55 -4.89
N VAL A 324 10.73 7.60 -4.05
CA VAL A 324 9.48 8.28 -4.38
C VAL A 324 9.68 9.77 -4.14
N ASN A 325 9.54 10.58 -5.18
CA ASN A 325 9.75 12.03 -5.09
C ASN A 325 8.50 12.77 -4.66
N CYS A 326 7.34 12.36 -5.19
CA CYS A 326 6.10 13.13 -5.02
C CYS A 326 4.90 12.23 -4.71
N LEU A 327 3.94 12.83 -4.02
CA LEU A 327 2.68 12.24 -3.61
C LEU A 327 1.53 13.20 -3.90
N ALA A 328 0.37 12.65 -4.24
CA ALA A 328 -0.88 13.40 -4.27
C ALA A 328 -2.04 12.49 -3.84
N TYR A 329 -2.88 12.98 -2.92
CA TYR A 329 -4.15 12.33 -2.60
C TYR A 329 -5.21 12.77 -3.61
N SER A 330 -6.10 11.85 -3.97
CA SER A 330 -7.33 12.23 -4.65
C SER A 330 -8.20 13.09 -3.71
N PRO A 331 -9.05 14.00 -4.26
CA PRO A 331 -9.90 14.85 -3.44
C PRO A 331 -10.88 14.07 -2.53
N ASP A 332 -11.19 12.82 -2.88
CA ASP A 332 -12.01 11.90 -2.07
C ASP A 332 -11.21 11.05 -1.05
N SER A 333 -9.88 11.17 -0.99
CA SER A 333 -8.95 10.37 -0.15
C SER A 333 -8.97 8.85 -0.37
N GLN A 334 -9.57 8.34 -1.45
CA GLN A 334 -9.57 6.90 -1.75
C GLN A 334 -8.29 6.46 -2.44
N LEU A 335 -7.75 7.32 -3.30
CA LEU A 335 -6.60 7.05 -4.13
C LEU A 335 -5.40 7.88 -3.67
N LEU A 336 -4.23 7.29 -3.80
CA LEU A 336 -2.95 7.94 -3.60
C LEU A 336 -2.12 7.73 -4.86
N ALA A 337 -1.69 8.81 -5.50
CA ALA A 337 -0.75 8.75 -6.62
C ALA A 337 0.66 9.01 -6.12
N THR A 338 1.62 8.25 -6.64
CA THR A 338 3.05 8.32 -6.30
C THR A 338 3.87 8.41 -7.58
N GLY A 339 4.88 9.28 -7.57
CA GLY A 339 5.81 9.47 -8.68
C GLY A 339 7.23 9.32 -8.17
N ALA A 340 8.04 8.54 -8.88
CA ALA A 340 9.38 8.18 -8.45
C ALA A 340 10.42 8.41 -9.54
N ASP A 341 11.69 8.19 -9.17
CA ASP A 341 12.84 8.20 -10.08
C ASP A 341 12.84 6.99 -11.05
N ASP A 342 11.91 6.04 -10.92
CA ASP A 342 11.72 4.94 -11.87
C ASP A 342 10.93 5.33 -13.13
N ASN A 343 10.68 6.63 -13.31
CA ASN A 343 9.91 7.25 -14.39
C ASN A 343 8.44 6.80 -14.42
N LYS A 344 7.96 6.14 -13.38
CA LYS A 344 6.59 5.60 -13.31
C LYS A 344 5.76 6.38 -12.32
N ILE A 345 4.47 6.45 -12.65
CA ILE A 345 3.43 6.93 -11.76
C ILE A 345 2.62 5.72 -11.36
N LYS A 346 2.45 5.51 -10.06
CA LYS A 346 1.63 4.42 -9.53
C LYS A 346 0.45 5.00 -8.77
N VAL A 347 -0.73 4.44 -9.00
CA VAL A 347 -1.94 4.82 -8.27
C VAL A 347 -2.35 3.67 -7.37
N TRP A 348 -2.43 3.99 -6.08
CA TRP A 348 -2.69 3.07 -5.00
C TRP A 348 -4.08 3.32 -4.45
N THR A 349 -4.78 2.25 -4.10
CA THR A 349 -5.97 2.36 -3.25
C THR A 349 -5.53 2.35 -1.79
N VAL A 350 -5.93 3.37 -1.02
CA VAL A 350 -5.48 3.55 0.37
C VAL A 350 -6.00 2.44 1.30
N SER A 351 -7.22 1.96 1.08
CA SER A 351 -7.86 0.93 1.92
C SER A 351 -7.31 -0.47 1.71
N SER A 352 -7.05 -0.88 0.47
CA SER A 352 -6.48 -2.19 0.14
C SER A 352 -4.95 -2.21 0.15
N GLY A 353 -4.31 -1.06 -0.06
CA GLY A 353 -2.87 -0.93 -0.17
C GLY A 353 -2.28 -1.47 -1.48
N PHE A 354 -3.13 -1.75 -2.47
CA PHE A 354 -2.69 -2.26 -3.77
C PHE A 354 -2.54 -1.17 -4.82
N CYS A 355 -1.53 -1.34 -5.67
CA CYS A 355 -1.40 -0.60 -6.92
C CYS A 355 -2.30 -1.27 -7.97
N PHE A 356 -3.26 -0.52 -8.51
CA PHE A 356 -4.14 -1.01 -9.57
C PHE A 356 -3.74 -0.45 -10.95
N VAL A 357 -3.05 0.70 -10.99
CA VAL A 357 -2.60 1.33 -12.24
C VAL A 357 -1.15 1.78 -12.12
N THR A 358 -0.36 1.50 -13.16
CA THR A 358 0.99 2.05 -13.33
C THR A 358 1.07 2.72 -14.70
N PHE A 359 1.37 4.01 -14.73
CA PHE A 359 1.66 4.76 -15.95
C PHE A 359 3.17 4.81 -16.16
N SER A 360 3.63 4.51 -17.37
CA SER A 360 5.05 4.41 -17.72
C SER A 360 5.40 5.16 -19.01
N GLU A 361 4.70 6.24 -19.33
CA GLU A 361 4.98 7.04 -20.53
C GLU A 361 6.07 8.10 -20.30
N HIS A 362 6.38 8.46 -19.06
CA HIS A 362 7.50 9.35 -18.75
C HIS A 362 8.83 8.65 -19.02
N THR A 363 9.78 9.39 -19.60
CA THR A 363 11.11 8.88 -19.94
C THR A 363 12.15 9.18 -18.86
N ASN A 364 11.90 10.20 -18.02
CA ASN A 364 12.74 10.60 -16.89
C ASN A 364 11.91 10.67 -15.59
N ALA A 365 12.60 10.97 -14.48
CA ALA A 365 12.02 11.02 -13.14
C ALA A 365 10.79 11.93 -13.06
N VAL A 366 9.79 11.49 -12.31
CA VAL A 366 8.58 12.27 -12.03
C VAL A 366 8.82 13.11 -10.78
N THR A 367 8.68 14.42 -10.91
CA THR A 367 9.07 15.40 -9.88
C THR A 367 7.90 15.89 -9.05
N ALA A 368 6.74 16.13 -9.69
CA ALA A 368 5.53 16.57 -9.03
C ALA A 368 4.28 15.87 -9.56
N LEU A 369 3.32 15.67 -8.66
CA LEU A 369 1.98 15.14 -8.96
C LEU A 369 0.95 16.06 -8.34
N HIS A 370 -0.15 16.25 -9.05
CA HIS A 370 -1.29 17.03 -8.55
C HIS A 370 -2.60 16.40 -9.02
N PHE A 371 -3.51 16.18 -8.09
CA PHE A 371 -4.87 15.75 -8.42
C PHE A 371 -5.73 16.96 -8.69
N MET A 372 -6.48 16.91 -9.78
CA MET A 372 -7.46 17.94 -10.08
C MET A 372 -8.60 17.90 -9.05
N PRO A 373 -9.19 19.05 -8.67
CA PRO A 373 -10.35 19.10 -7.78
C PRO A 373 -11.58 18.35 -8.33
N SER A 374 -11.71 18.27 -9.66
CA SER A 374 -12.62 17.32 -10.30
C SER A 374 -11.98 15.93 -10.29
N ASN A 375 -12.59 14.97 -9.59
CA ASN A 375 -12.07 13.64 -9.19
C ASN A 375 -11.56 12.69 -10.30
N ASN A 376 -11.31 13.17 -11.52
CA ASN A 376 -11.19 12.31 -12.70
C ASN A 376 -9.85 12.47 -13.42
N CYS A 377 -9.01 13.42 -13.01
CA CYS A 377 -7.76 13.75 -13.69
C CYS A 377 -6.59 13.86 -12.71
N LEU A 378 -5.49 13.21 -13.06
CA LEU A 378 -4.20 13.34 -12.38
C LEU A 378 -3.24 14.08 -13.32
N LEU A 379 -2.50 15.05 -12.80
CA LEU A 379 -1.44 15.73 -13.52
C LEU A 379 -0.07 15.28 -13.00
N SER A 380 0.89 15.14 -13.90
CA SER A 380 2.27 14.80 -13.56
C SER A 380 3.26 15.71 -14.29
N ALA A 381 4.30 16.13 -13.58
CA ALA A 381 5.45 16.84 -14.13
C ALA A 381 6.71 15.98 -14.01
N SER A 382 7.60 16.10 -15.00
CA SER A 382 8.82 15.29 -15.08
C SER A 382 10.01 16.09 -15.62
N LEU A 383 11.20 15.59 -15.32
CA LEU A 383 12.46 16.06 -15.91
C LEU A 383 12.62 15.69 -17.40
N ASP A 384 11.65 14.98 -18.01
CA ASP A 384 11.61 14.75 -19.47
C ASP A 384 11.16 16.00 -20.26
N GLY A 385 10.73 17.03 -19.54
CA GLY A 385 10.24 18.28 -20.07
C GLY A 385 8.82 18.25 -20.57
N THR A 386 8.01 17.33 -20.04
CA THR A 386 6.58 17.25 -20.29
C THR A 386 5.80 17.32 -18.99
N VAL A 387 4.62 17.94 -19.07
CA VAL A 387 3.55 17.78 -18.08
C VAL A 387 2.47 16.93 -18.73
N ARG A 388 2.02 15.86 -18.09
CA ARG A 388 1.01 14.94 -18.64
C ARG A 388 -0.26 14.96 -17.78
N ALA A 389 -1.41 14.83 -18.45
CA ALA A 389 -2.71 14.67 -17.82
C ALA A 389 -3.28 13.28 -18.07
N TRP A 390 -3.61 12.59 -16.99
CA TRP A 390 -4.06 11.22 -16.94
C TRP A 390 -5.54 11.17 -16.60
N ASP A 391 -6.31 10.48 -17.44
CA ASP A 391 -7.70 10.16 -17.16
C ASP A 391 -7.75 8.86 -16.34
N LEU A 392 -8.30 8.92 -15.12
CA LEU A 392 -8.40 7.76 -14.23
C LEU A 392 -9.58 6.84 -14.55
N PHE A 393 -10.51 7.23 -15.42
CA PHE A 393 -11.55 6.30 -15.87
C PHE A 393 -11.09 5.41 -17.01
N ARG A 394 -10.33 5.99 -17.95
CA ARG A 394 -9.86 5.30 -19.15
C ARG A 394 -8.41 4.87 -19.09
N TYR A 395 -7.70 5.22 -18.02
CA TYR A 395 -6.29 4.91 -17.78
C TYR A 395 -5.37 5.27 -18.94
N ARG A 396 -5.58 6.46 -19.53
CA ARG A 396 -4.77 6.95 -20.62
C ARG A 396 -4.29 8.37 -20.35
N ASN A 397 -3.11 8.70 -20.84
CA ASN A 397 -2.75 10.07 -21.07
C ASN A 397 -3.64 10.63 -22.19
N PHE A 398 -4.34 11.73 -21.92
CA PHE A 398 -5.16 12.39 -22.93
C PHE A 398 -4.60 13.75 -23.34
N ARG A 399 -3.68 14.32 -22.58
CA ARG A 399 -3.03 15.61 -22.88
C ARG A 399 -1.59 15.60 -22.39
N THR A 400 -0.68 15.99 -23.28
CA THR A 400 0.71 16.26 -22.96
C THR A 400 0.98 17.74 -23.25
N PHE A 401 1.41 18.47 -22.23
CA PHE A 401 1.81 19.86 -22.31
C PHE A 401 3.32 19.91 -22.48
N THR A 402 3.73 20.64 -23.51
CA THR A 402 5.15 20.86 -23.84
C THR A 402 5.39 22.34 -24.02
N THR A 403 6.66 22.71 -23.91
CA THR A 403 7.16 24.05 -24.20
C THR A 403 7.90 24.07 -25.54
N PRO A 404 8.02 25.24 -26.20
CA PRO A 404 8.76 25.35 -27.46
C PRO A 404 10.22 24.90 -27.37
N SER A 405 10.85 25.13 -26.22
CA SER A 405 12.15 24.55 -25.86
C SER A 405 11.95 23.49 -24.79
N SER A 406 12.68 22.37 -24.84
CA SER A 406 12.61 21.37 -23.78
C SER A 406 13.19 21.95 -22.48
N ARG A 407 12.40 21.92 -21.40
CA ARG A 407 12.74 22.47 -20.08
C ARG A 407 12.38 21.46 -19.00
N GLN A 408 13.17 21.36 -17.93
CA GLN A 408 12.88 20.43 -16.85
C GLN A 408 11.89 21.01 -15.84
N PHE A 409 10.79 20.30 -15.58
CA PHE A 409 9.76 20.73 -14.62
C PHE A 409 9.98 20.10 -13.25
N VAL A 410 9.83 20.91 -12.20
CA VAL A 410 10.01 20.48 -10.80
C VAL A 410 8.74 20.61 -9.98
N SER A 411 7.93 21.64 -10.25
CA SER A 411 6.73 21.95 -9.48
C SER A 411 5.51 22.04 -10.41
N LEU A 412 4.34 21.76 -9.85
CA LEU A 412 3.09 21.66 -10.58
C LEU A 412 1.92 22.10 -9.70
N ALA A 413 1.04 22.93 -10.25
CA ALA A 413 -0.19 23.36 -9.60
C ALA A 413 -1.32 23.49 -10.63
N SER A 414 -2.56 23.30 -10.19
CA SER A 414 -3.75 23.63 -11.00
C SER A 414 -4.71 24.50 -10.24
N ASP A 415 -5.50 25.27 -10.98
CA ASP A 415 -6.57 26.08 -10.42
C ASP A 415 -7.72 25.21 -9.86
N GLN A 416 -8.51 25.77 -8.95
CA GLN A 416 -9.65 25.10 -8.33
C GLN A 416 -10.75 24.73 -9.34
N SER A 417 -10.91 25.51 -10.42
CA SER A 417 -11.80 25.19 -11.55
C SER A 417 -11.27 24.05 -12.41
N GLY A 418 -9.95 23.86 -12.39
CA GLY A 418 -9.22 22.92 -13.21
C GLY A 418 -9.02 23.31 -14.67
N GLU A 419 -9.25 24.57 -15.03
CA GLU A 419 -9.07 25.06 -16.39
C GLU A 419 -7.63 25.44 -16.73
N VAL A 420 -6.86 25.84 -15.71
CA VAL A 420 -5.49 26.35 -15.85
C VAL A 420 -4.51 25.46 -15.09
N ILE A 421 -3.36 25.20 -15.72
CA ILE A 421 -2.27 24.39 -15.17
C ILE A 421 -0.99 25.22 -15.21
N CYS A 422 -0.26 25.24 -14.10
CA CYS A 422 1.02 25.93 -13.99
C CYS A 422 2.13 24.94 -13.64
N ALA A 423 3.28 25.05 -14.29
CA ALA A 423 4.47 24.31 -13.91
C ALA A 423 5.71 25.19 -13.85
N GLY A 424 6.55 24.93 -12.85
CA GLY A 424 7.77 25.69 -12.58
C GLY A 424 8.99 24.92 -13.04
N THR A 425 9.95 25.65 -13.57
CA THR A 425 11.19 25.09 -14.12
C THR A 425 12.38 25.31 -13.20
N LEU A 426 13.35 24.39 -13.29
CA LEU A 426 14.63 24.52 -12.60
C LEU A 426 15.63 25.38 -13.39
N ASP A 427 15.64 25.26 -14.72
CA ASP A 427 16.71 25.84 -15.55
C ASP A 427 16.42 27.27 -16.02
N SER A 428 15.19 27.57 -16.45
CA SER A 428 14.83 28.88 -17.01
C SER A 428 14.18 29.82 -16.01
N PHE A 429 13.87 29.35 -14.79
CA PHE A 429 13.25 30.14 -13.71
C PHE A 429 11.86 30.70 -14.05
N GLU A 430 11.31 30.31 -15.19
CA GLU A 430 9.99 30.71 -15.68
C GLU A 430 8.92 29.74 -15.19
N ILE A 431 7.70 30.26 -15.06
CA ILE A 431 6.50 29.48 -14.77
C ILE A 431 5.65 29.46 -16.04
N PHE A 432 5.33 28.27 -16.51
CA PHE A 432 4.54 28.06 -17.72
C PHE A 432 3.08 27.82 -17.36
N VAL A 433 2.18 28.53 -18.04
CA VAL A 433 0.73 28.46 -17.82
C VAL A 433 0.06 27.86 -19.05
N TRP A 434 -0.64 26.75 -18.90
CA TRP A 434 -1.40 26.11 -19.98
C TRP A 434 -2.89 26.10 -19.71
N SER A 435 -3.67 26.12 -20.80
CA SER A 435 -5.09 25.82 -20.76
C SER A 435 -5.28 24.31 -20.81
N MET A 436 -5.95 23.76 -19.79
CA MET A 436 -6.30 22.35 -19.75
C MET A 436 -7.14 21.96 -20.96
N LYS A 437 -8.19 22.72 -21.30
CA LYS A 437 -9.11 22.38 -22.40
C LYS A 437 -8.43 22.33 -23.78
N THR A 438 -7.59 23.31 -24.09
CA THR A 438 -7.00 23.44 -25.43
C THR A 438 -5.61 22.80 -25.56
N GLY A 439 -4.92 22.56 -24.44
CA GLY A 439 -3.54 22.07 -24.46
C GLY A 439 -2.50 23.14 -24.84
N ARG A 440 -2.93 24.37 -25.11
CA ARG A 440 -2.05 25.46 -25.56
C ARG A 440 -1.42 26.17 -24.36
N LEU A 441 -0.18 26.61 -24.55
CA LEU A 441 0.49 27.55 -23.66
C LEU A 441 -0.26 28.88 -23.74
N LEU A 442 -0.75 29.35 -22.58
CA LEU A 442 -1.46 30.62 -22.44
C LEU A 442 -0.47 31.75 -22.20
N ASP A 443 0.39 31.59 -21.19
CA ASP A 443 1.34 32.61 -20.78
C ASP A 443 2.62 32.00 -20.16
N VAL A 444 3.66 32.83 -20.09
CA VAL A 444 4.94 32.53 -19.43
C VAL A 444 5.19 33.62 -18.40
N LEU A 445 4.99 33.29 -17.13
CA LEU A 445 5.23 34.21 -16.03
C LEU A 445 6.74 34.26 -15.76
N SER A 446 7.31 35.45 -15.97
CA SER A 446 8.74 35.73 -15.81
C SER A 446 8.94 36.78 -14.73
N GLY A 447 10.04 36.64 -13.98
CA GLY A 447 10.42 37.61 -12.96
C GLY A 447 11.29 37.04 -11.85
N HIS A 448 11.23 35.72 -11.60
CA HIS A 448 12.14 35.07 -10.67
C HIS A 448 13.57 35.04 -11.20
N GLU A 449 14.54 35.18 -10.29
CA GLU A 449 15.98 35.17 -10.61
C GLU A 449 16.65 33.83 -10.29
N GLY A 450 15.86 32.84 -9.85
CA GLY A 450 16.33 31.51 -9.51
C GLY A 450 15.26 30.42 -9.67
N PRO A 451 15.63 29.14 -9.48
CA PRO A 451 14.75 28.00 -9.66
C PRO A 451 13.44 28.10 -8.89
N VAL A 452 12.31 27.83 -9.55
CA VAL A 452 10.98 27.87 -8.93
C VAL A 452 10.64 26.50 -8.35
N HIS A 453 10.85 26.36 -7.04
CA HIS A 453 10.75 25.06 -6.39
C HIS A 453 9.32 24.72 -5.91
N GLY A 454 8.52 25.70 -5.49
CA GLY A 454 7.14 25.49 -5.04
C GLY A 454 6.14 26.31 -5.84
N LEU A 455 5.01 25.69 -6.17
CA LEU A 455 3.85 26.31 -6.80
C LEU A 455 2.59 25.82 -6.09
N MET A 456 1.69 26.74 -5.76
CA MET A 456 0.37 26.40 -5.22
C MET A 456 -0.64 27.50 -5.52
N PHE A 457 -1.83 27.11 -5.98
CA PHE A 457 -2.96 28.04 -6.08
C PHE A 457 -3.62 28.24 -4.72
N SER A 458 -4.15 29.45 -4.49
CA SER A 458 -5.03 29.70 -3.37
C SER A 458 -6.32 28.88 -3.51
N PRO A 459 -6.85 28.29 -2.42
CA PRO A 459 -8.07 27.47 -2.46
C PRO A 459 -9.34 28.31 -2.64
N SER A 460 -9.32 29.60 -2.31
CA SER A 460 -10.47 30.51 -2.40
C SER A 460 -10.37 31.49 -3.56
N ASN A 461 -9.15 31.96 -3.84
CA ASN A 461 -8.89 32.98 -4.85
C ASN A 461 -8.06 32.34 -5.96
N ALA A 462 -8.20 32.84 -7.18
CA ALA A 462 -7.51 32.28 -8.34
C ALA A 462 -6.06 32.82 -8.47
N ILE A 463 -5.40 33.07 -7.33
CA ILE A 463 -4.04 33.61 -7.21
C ILE A 463 -3.05 32.45 -7.04
N LEU A 464 -1.96 32.48 -7.80
CA LEU A 464 -0.87 31.51 -7.74
C LEU A 464 0.25 32.05 -6.85
N ALA A 465 0.66 31.29 -5.84
CA ALA A 465 1.90 31.54 -5.09
C ALA A 465 3.05 30.72 -5.68
N SER A 466 4.17 31.37 -5.95
CA SER A 466 5.43 30.73 -6.32
C SER A 466 6.53 31.00 -5.31
N SER A 467 7.31 29.98 -5.00
CA SER A 467 8.51 30.08 -4.17
C SER A 467 9.76 29.75 -4.97
N SER A 468 10.80 30.57 -4.81
CA SER A 468 12.07 30.44 -5.53
C SER A 468 13.29 30.56 -4.61
N TRP A 469 14.41 30.05 -5.10
CA TRP A 469 15.73 30.21 -4.47
C TRP A 469 16.27 31.64 -4.59
N ASP A 470 15.60 32.53 -5.31
CA ASP A 470 15.89 33.97 -5.30
C ASP A 470 15.50 34.68 -3.98
N LYS A 471 15.10 33.90 -2.96
CA LYS A 471 14.68 34.36 -1.63
C LYS A 471 13.38 35.16 -1.67
N THR A 472 12.57 35.00 -2.71
CA THR A 472 11.27 35.65 -2.82
C THR A 472 10.15 34.63 -2.96
N VAL A 473 9.00 34.99 -2.41
CA VAL A 473 7.72 34.36 -2.75
C VAL A 473 6.91 35.39 -3.52
N ARG A 474 6.30 34.99 -4.64
CA ARG A 474 5.53 35.90 -5.49
C ARG A 474 4.10 35.43 -5.64
N LEU A 475 3.17 36.38 -5.60
CA LEU A 475 1.76 36.15 -5.87
C LEU A 475 1.43 36.64 -7.28
N TRP A 476 0.90 35.74 -8.10
CA TRP A 476 0.52 36.00 -9.47
C TRP A 476 -0.98 35.90 -9.61
N ASP A 477 -1.61 36.97 -10.11
CA ASP A 477 -2.94 36.85 -10.66
C ASP A 477 -2.82 36.32 -12.10
N VAL A 478 -3.28 35.08 -12.31
CA VAL A 478 -3.20 34.42 -13.61
C VAL A 478 -4.35 34.84 -14.54
N PHE A 479 -5.39 35.45 -13.99
CA PHE A 479 -6.61 35.81 -14.72
C PHE A 479 -6.65 37.30 -15.07
N GLU A 480 -6.14 38.17 -14.20
CA GLU A 480 -6.02 39.61 -14.44
C GLU A 480 -4.72 40.01 -15.18
N GLY A 481 -4.36 39.31 -16.26
CA GLY A 481 -3.27 39.70 -17.18
C GLY A 481 -1.94 40.09 -16.49
N LYS A 482 -1.16 41.01 -17.09
CA LYS A 482 0.08 41.56 -16.49
C LYS A 482 -0.23 42.51 -15.32
N GLY A 483 -0.95 42.03 -14.30
CA GLY A 483 -1.22 42.73 -13.05
C GLY A 483 0.04 42.91 -12.20
N ALA A 484 -0.08 43.70 -11.13
CA ALA A 484 0.99 43.90 -10.17
C ALA A 484 1.30 42.57 -9.45
N VAL A 485 2.55 42.13 -9.50
CA VAL A 485 3.02 40.95 -8.79
C VAL A 485 3.43 41.38 -7.39
N GLU A 486 2.75 40.87 -6.38
CA GLU A 486 3.16 41.08 -5.00
C GLU A 486 4.33 40.15 -4.67
N THR A 487 5.36 40.70 -4.03
CA THR A 487 6.59 39.98 -3.70
C THR A 487 6.83 40.00 -2.19
N PHE A 488 6.97 38.84 -1.58
CA PHE A 488 7.35 38.67 -0.18
C PHE A 488 8.84 38.36 -0.09
N PRO A 489 9.66 39.28 0.45
CA PRO A 489 11.10 39.08 0.57
C PRO A 489 11.44 38.21 1.78
N HIS A 490 12.38 37.29 1.60
CA HIS A 490 12.97 36.44 2.64
C HIS A 490 14.48 36.67 2.75
N THR A 491 15.06 36.27 3.88
CA THR A 491 16.51 36.35 4.13
C THR A 491 17.30 35.25 3.42
N HIS A 492 16.68 34.08 3.24
CA HIS A 492 17.26 32.86 2.69
C HIS A 492 16.33 32.22 1.66
N ASP A 493 16.90 31.31 0.88
CA ASP A 493 16.25 30.65 -0.24
C ASP A 493 14.98 29.93 0.23
N VAL A 494 13.89 30.11 -0.53
CA VAL A 494 12.59 29.52 -0.20
C VAL A 494 12.47 28.17 -0.88
N LEU A 495 12.24 27.13 -0.10
CA LEU A 495 12.19 25.76 -0.59
C LEU A 495 10.78 25.36 -1.01
N THR A 496 9.77 25.74 -0.24
CA THR A 496 8.38 25.38 -0.52
C THR A 496 7.41 26.37 0.11
N SER A 497 6.25 26.55 -0.53
CA SER A 497 5.15 27.41 -0.09
C SER A 497 3.84 26.63 -0.10
N VAL A 498 2.99 26.82 0.90
CA VAL A 498 1.71 26.14 1.04
C VAL A 498 0.65 27.09 1.58
N TYR A 499 -0.52 27.14 0.94
CA TYR A 499 -1.68 27.84 1.45
C TYR A 499 -2.39 27.04 2.54
N ARG A 500 -2.86 27.76 3.56
CA ARG A 500 -3.86 27.24 4.47
C ARG A 500 -5.17 26.98 3.69
N PRO A 501 -5.96 25.94 4.03
CA PRO A 501 -7.20 25.65 3.31
C PRO A 501 -8.24 26.78 3.27
N ASP A 502 -8.10 27.80 4.13
CA ASP A 502 -8.95 28.98 4.14
C ASP A 502 -8.49 30.09 3.17
N GLY A 503 -7.30 29.97 2.59
CA GLY A 503 -6.68 30.96 1.71
C GLY A 503 -6.17 32.22 2.41
N LYS A 504 -6.29 32.33 3.74
CA LYS A 504 -5.93 33.55 4.51
C LYS A 504 -4.49 33.56 5.01
N GLN A 505 -3.81 32.41 4.94
CA GLN A 505 -2.43 32.29 5.43
C GLN A 505 -1.61 31.51 4.42
N LEU A 506 -0.38 31.96 4.20
CA LEU A 506 0.62 31.30 3.36
C LEU A 506 1.82 30.93 4.24
N ALA A 507 2.14 29.63 4.32
CA ALA A 507 3.35 29.16 5.01
C ALA A 507 4.47 28.92 4.02
N CYS A 508 5.67 29.43 4.33
CA CYS A 508 6.86 29.32 3.50
C CYS A 508 8.03 28.74 4.31
N SER A 509 8.67 27.68 3.80
CA SER A 509 9.88 27.10 4.41
C SER A 509 11.13 27.68 3.77
N THR A 510 12.08 28.10 4.60
CA THR A 510 13.38 28.61 4.14
C THR A 510 14.52 27.62 4.42
N LEU A 511 15.64 27.81 3.72
CA LEU A 511 16.86 27.00 3.89
C LEU A 511 17.44 27.04 5.33
N ASP A 512 17.10 28.08 6.10
CA ASP A 512 17.49 28.23 7.51
C ASP A 512 16.74 27.27 8.46
N GLY A 513 15.70 26.60 7.97
CA GLY A 513 14.84 25.73 8.77
C GLY A 513 13.77 26.50 9.55
N GLN A 514 13.49 27.74 9.17
CA GLN A 514 12.35 28.52 9.68
C GLN A 514 11.14 28.35 8.77
N ILE A 515 9.95 28.45 9.37
CA ILE A 515 8.67 28.48 8.66
C ILE A 515 8.06 29.86 8.90
N HIS A 516 7.91 30.64 7.83
CA HIS A 516 7.31 31.98 7.87
C HIS A 516 5.84 31.91 7.48
N PHE A 517 4.99 32.63 8.18
CA PHE A 517 3.55 32.72 7.92
C PHE A 517 3.21 34.13 7.45
N TRP A 518 2.70 34.25 6.23
CA TRP A 518 2.32 35.51 5.59
C TRP A 518 0.82 35.60 5.42
N ASP A 519 0.28 36.81 5.55
CA ASP A 519 -1.06 37.13 5.07
C ASP A 519 -0.97 37.44 3.56
N PRO A 520 -1.61 36.66 2.68
CA PRO A 520 -1.55 36.86 1.23
C PRO A 520 -2.39 38.04 0.74
N LEU A 521 -3.25 38.64 1.56
CA LEU A 521 -4.06 39.81 1.16
C LEU A 521 -3.38 41.13 1.52
N ASP A 522 -2.82 41.19 2.72
CA ASP A 522 -2.14 42.40 3.22
C ASP A 522 -0.64 42.41 2.90
N GLY A 523 -0.06 41.25 2.56
CA GLY A 523 1.35 41.08 2.28
C GLY A 523 2.26 41.23 3.50
N VAL A 524 1.72 41.00 4.70
CA VAL A 524 2.43 41.18 5.98
C VAL A 524 2.87 39.83 6.56
N LEU A 525 4.08 39.79 7.10
CA LEU A 525 4.57 38.65 7.87
C LEU A 525 3.85 38.62 9.23
N MET A 526 3.06 37.57 9.48
CA MET A 526 2.33 37.40 10.74
C MET A 526 3.26 36.92 11.86
N TYR A 527 3.93 35.78 11.66
CA TYR A 527 4.87 35.18 12.62
C TYR A 527 5.78 34.14 11.94
N SER A 528 6.78 33.66 12.68
CA SER A 528 7.72 32.64 12.20
C SER A 528 8.00 31.57 13.26
N ILE A 529 8.04 30.30 12.85
CA ILE A 529 8.39 29.16 13.70
C ILE A 529 9.83 28.74 13.41
N GLU A 530 10.66 28.65 14.45
CA GLU A 530 12.05 28.16 14.34
C GLU A 530 12.10 26.63 14.49
N GLY A 531 12.11 25.90 13.37
CA GLY A 531 12.10 24.43 13.38
C GLY A 531 13.48 23.77 13.23
N ARG A 532 14.57 24.55 13.13
CA ARG A 532 15.92 24.06 12.84
C ARG A 532 16.42 23.01 13.84
N ARG A 533 16.11 23.18 15.12
CA ARG A 533 16.50 22.25 16.20
C ARG A 533 15.60 21.02 16.26
N ASP A 534 14.33 21.17 15.89
CA ASP A 534 13.34 20.12 15.99
C ASP A 534 13.54 19.03 14.93
N ILE A 535 13.89 19.45 13.72
CA ILE A 535 14.25 18.54 12.61
C ILE A 535 15.67 18.00 12.71
N ALA A 536 16.57 18.63 13.47
CA ALA A 536 17.96 18.23 13.54
C ALA A 536 18.09 16.76 14.02
N GLY A 537 18.81 15.96 13.24
CA GLY A 537 19.03 14.55 13.55
C GLY A 537 19.53 13.78 12.35
N GLY A 538 20.28 12.72 12.63
CA GLY A 538 20.95 11.88 11.64
C GLY A 538 22.37 12.35 11.38
N ARG A 539 23.33 11.47 11.64
CA ARG A 539 24.70 11.58 11.14
C ARG A 539 24.89 10.61 10.00
N LEU A 540 25.38 11.11 8.86
CA LEU A 540 25.79 10.25 7.75
C LEU A 540 27.11 9.56 8.09
N MET A 541 27.32 8.34 7.61
CA MET A 541 28.58 7.61 7.83
C MET A 541 29.77 8.32 7.19
N THR A 542 29.55 9.03 6.09
CA THR A 542 30.56 9.84 5.41
C THR A 542 30.80 11.19 6.09
N ASP A 543 29.93 11.61 7.00
CA ASP A 543 30.04 12.92 7.66
C ASP A 543 31.10 12.91 8.76
N ARG A 544 32.09 13.79 8.58
CA ARG A 544 33.18 14.03 9.54
C ARG A 544 32.77 14.96 10.69
N ARG A 545 31.63 15.65 10.56
CA ARG A 545 31.07 16.50 11.61
C ARG A 545 30.12 15.69 12.50
N SER A 546 29.89 16.17 13.72
CA SER A 546 28.85 15.61 14.58
C SER A 546 27.46 15.98 14.04
N ALA A 547 26.43 15.18 14.34
CA ALA A 547 25.05 15.47 13.92
C ALA A 547 24.59 16.88 14.33
N ALA A 548 24.99 17.33 15.52
CA ALA A 548 24.66 18.65 16.04
C ALA A 548 25.32 19.79 15.25
N ASN A 549 26.51 19.58 14.68
CA ASN A 549 27.24 20.60 13.93
C ASN A 549 27.07 20.48 12.41
N SER A 550 26.50 19.37 11.92
CA SER A 550 26.19 19.22 10.50
C SER A 550 25.15 20.26 10.09
N SER A 551 25.37 20.94 8.96
CA SER A 551 24.37 21.83 8.35
C SER A 551 23.43 21.05 7.42
N SER A 552 23.78 19.82 7.07
CA SER A 552 23.00 18.97 6.19
C SER A 552 21.68 18.57 6.86
N GLY A 553 20.56 18.72 6.15
CA GLY A 553 19.26 18.19 6.56
C GLY A 553 18.48 19.00 7.59
N LYS A 554 18.97 20.18 8.00
CA LYS A 554 18.32 21.04 9.02
C LYS A 554 17.31 22.04 8.45
N PHE A 555 16.54 21.62 7.47
CA PHE A 555 15.52 22.45 6.81
C PHE A 555 14.38 21.59 6.30
N PHE A 556 13.21 22.20 6.09
CA PHE A 556 12.03 21.51 5.58
C PHE A 556 11.94 21.69 4.06
N THR A 557 11.93 20.59 3.32
CA THR A 557 11.73 20.58 1.87
C THR A 557 10.26 20.46 1.49
N SER A 558 9.41 19.97 2.40
CA SER A 558 7.99 19.79 2.17
C SER A 558 7.20 20.25 3.39
N LEU A 559 6.19 21.09 3.14
CA LEU A 559 5.18 21.50 4.10
C LEU A 559 3.81 20.98 3.65
N CYS A 560 2.90 20.79 4.59
CA CYS A 560 1.50 20.49 4.31
C CYS A 560 0.62 20.93 5.48
N TYR A 561 -0.36 21.80 5.22
CA TYR A 561 -1.39 22.11 6.21
C TYR A 561 -2.35 20.94 6.41
N SER A 562 -2.93 20.87 7.60
CA SER A 562 -4.06 20.01 7.88
C SER A 562 -5.30 20.43 7.07
N ALA A 563 -6.27 19.53 6.91
CA ALA A 563 -7.48 19.79 6.12
C ALA A 563 -8.38 20.90 6.72
N ASP A 564 -8.32 21.10 8.03
CA ASP A 564 -8.97 22.17 8.81
C ASP A 564 -8.07 23.40 9.01
N GLY A 565 -6.77 23.28 8.71
CA GLY A 565 -5.77 24.34 8.87
C GLY A 565 -5.38 24.65 10.32
N SER A 566 -5.60 23.72 11.27
CA SER A 566 -5.20 23.86 12.67
C SER A 566 -3.72 23.57 12.90
N TYR A 567 -3.14 22.61 12.18
CA TYR A 567 -1.72 22.24 12.29
C TYR A 567 -1.03 22.18 10.93
N ILE A 568 0.30 22.22 10.95
CA ILE A 568 1.15 22.07 9.78
C ILE A 568 2.14 20.93 9.99
N LEU A 569 2.29 20.08 8.98
CA LEU A 569 3.30 19.04 8.92
C LEU A 569 4.49 19.53 8.10
N ALA A 570 5.68 19.30 8.64
CA ALA A 570 6.94 19.72 8.04
C ALA A 570 7.92 18.55 7.98
N GLY A 571 8.47 18.29 6.79
CA GLY A 571 9.40 17.21 6.53
C GLY A 571 10.53 17.67 5.62
N GLY A 572 11.65 16.97 5.68
CA GLY A 572 12.85 17.36 4.94
C GLY A 572 13.86 16.24 4.79
N ASN A 573 15.10 16.63 4.52
CA ASN A 573 16.24 15.72 4.42
C ASN A 573 16.77 15.32 5.80
N SER A 574 15.87 14.83 6.66
CA SER A 574 16.16 14.34 8.00
C SER A 574 15.33 13.08 8.29
N LYS A 575 15.63 12.42 9.40
CA LYS A 575 14.88 11.27 9.93
C LYS A 575 13.56 11.65 10.60
N TYR A 576 13.31 12.93 10.85
CA TYR A 576 12.15 13.43 11.57
C TYR A 576 11.14 14.15 10.69
N ILE A 577 9.87 13.95 11.00
CA ILE A 577 8.74 14.76 10.53
C ILE A 577 8.18 15.50 11.74
N CYS A 578 8.02 16.81 11.63
CA CYS A 578 7.55 17.68 12.72
C CYS A 578 6.11 18.11 12.44
N MET A 579 5.32 18.18 13.50
CA MET A 579 3.94 18.66 13.46
C MET A 579 3.81 19.84 14.41
N TYR A 580 3.45 21.00 13.88
CA TYR A 580 3.30 22.24 14.64
C TYR A 580 1.85 22.66 14.70
N ASP A 581 1.42 23.16 15.85
CA ASP A 581 0.18 23.93 15.94
C ASP A 581 0.39 25.30 15.32
N VAL A 582 -0.53 25.71 14.45
CA VAL A 582 -0.48 27.00 13.76
C VAL A 582 -0.93 28.11 14.71
N SER A 583 -1.87 27.83 15.61
CA SER A 583 -2.42 28.82 16.53
C SER A 583 -1.45 29.15 17.67
N ASP A 584 -0.96 28.12 18.34
CA ASP A 584 -0.06 28.25 19.49
C ASP A 584 1.43 28.34 19.09
N GLN A 585 1.78 28.04 17.84
CA GLN A 585 3.16 28.07 17.31
C GLN A 585 4.11 27.08 18.03
N VAL A 586 3.56 25.99 18.58
CA VAL A 586 4.31 24.98 19.33
C VAL A 586 4.43 23.68 18.53
N LEU A 587 5.55 22.99 18.68
CA LEU A 587 5.72 21.62 18.20
C LEU A 587 4.79 20.68 18.99
N LEU A 588 3.75 20.17 18.33
CA LEU A 588 2.86 19.17 18.90
C LEU A 588 3.54 17.80 19.00
N ARG A 589 4.22 17.38 17.93
CA ARG A 589 4.82 16.04 17.87
C ARG A 589 5.93 15.93 16.84
N ARG A 590 6.92 15.10 17.17
CA ARG A 590 7.96 14.64 16.24
C ARG A 590 7.79 13.16 15.94
N PHE A 591 7.77 12.81 14.66
CA PHE A 591 7.68 11.44 14.17
C PHE A 591 9.03 11.00 13.64
N GLN A 592 9.56 9.91 14.16
CA GLN A 592 10.72 9.25 13.56
C GLN A 592 10.24 8.31 12.46
N ILE A 593 10.79 8.50 11.26
CA ILE A 593 10.39 7.78 10.04
C ILE A 593 10.62 6.27 10.20
N THR A 594 11.84 5.89 10.59
CA THR A 594 12.27 4.50 10.72
C THR A 594 13.40 4.34 11.74
N ASN A 595 13.54 3.14 12.27
CA ASN A 595 14.65 2.69 13.11
C ASN A 595 15.63 1.77 12.35
N ASN A 596 15.52 1.71 11.02
CA ASN A 596 16.32 0.81 10.19
C ASN A 596 17.77 1.31 10.03
N LEU A 597 18.73 0.60 10.63
CA LEU A 597 20.16 0.88 10.56
C LEU A 597 20.81 0.49 9.23
N SER A 598 20.08 -0.19 8.34
CA SER A 598 20.54 -0.40 6.96
C SER A 598 20.47 0.87 6.12
N LEU A 599 19.76 1.89 6.62
CA LEU A 599 19.71 3.23 6.04
C LEU A 599 20.69 4.15 6.77
N ASP A 600 21.28 5.06 6.02
CA ASP A 600 22.16 6.08 6.59
C ASP A 600 21.35 7.27 7.14
N GLY A 601 21.88 7.97 8.14
CA GLY A 601 21.24 9.13 8.76
C GLY A 601 20.15 8.80 9.81
N VAL A 602 20.04 7.56 10.28
CA VAL A 602 19.06 7.18 11.33
C VAL A 602 19.60 7.46 12.74
N LEU A 603 20.89 7.22 12.98
CA LEU A 603 21.53 7.44 14.27
C LEU A 603 22.16 8.84 14.33
N ASP A 604 22.06 9.49 15.49
CA ASP A 604 22.79 10.75 15.76
C ASP A 604 24.23 10.47 16.18
N PHE A 605 24.40 9.40 16.94
CA PHE A 605 25.68 8.90 17.43
C PHE A 605 25.97 7.54 16.79
N LEU A 606 27.00 7.51 15.96
CA LEU A 606 27.51 6.27 15.37
C LEU A 606 28.34 5.50 16.40
N ASN A 607 28.32 4.18 16.32
CA ASN A 607 29.08 3.32 17.22
C ASN A 607 30.58 3.37 16.89
N SER A 608 31.42 3.72 17.86
CA SER A 608 32.87 3.78 17.68
C SER A 608 33.51 2.43 17.35
N LYS A 609 32.85 1.30 17.72
CA LYS A 609 33.30 -0.04 17.33
C LYS A 609 33.35 -0.24 15.82
N ASN A 610 32.52 0.49 15.07
CA ASN A 610 32.48 0.41 13.62
C ASN A 610 33.49 1.36 12.96
N MET A 611 34.33 2.05 13.74
CA MET A 611 35.36 2.95 13.25
C MET A 611 36.73 2.26 13.35
N THR A 612 37.37 2.00 12.21
CA THR A 612 38.73 1.43 12.14
C THR A 612 39.74 2.48 11.74
N GLU A 613 41.03 2.14 11.80
CA GLU A 613 42.13 3.00 11.33
C GLU A 613 41.98 3.41 9.86
N SER A 614 41.36 2.55 9.04
CA SER A 614 41.12 2.79 7.61
C SER A 614 39.77 3.44 7.29
N GLY A 615 39.00 3.86 8.31
CA GLY A 615 37.68 4.46 8.14
C GLY A 615 36.54 3.63 8.74
N PRO A 616 35.27 4.02 8.51
CA PRO A 616 34.11 3.24 8.92
C PRO A 616 34.09 1.86 8.23
N LEU A 617 33.88 0.79 9.01
CA LEU A 617 33.79 -0.59 8.50
C LEU A 617 32.77 -0.74 7.38
N ASP A 618 31.62 -0.10 7.52
CA ASP A 618 30.51 -0.19 6.57
C ASP A 618 30.80 0.48 5.21
N LEU A 619 31.88 1.26 5.08
CA LEU A 619 32.33 1.89 3.83
C LEU A 619 33.49 1.14 3.16
N ILE A 620 33.98 0.05 3.78
CA ILE A 620 34.99 -0.80 3.18
C ILE A 620 34.31 -1.71 2.16
N ASP A 621 34.79 -1.67 0.92
CA ASP A 621 34.27 -2.51 -0.15
C ASP A 621 34.71 -3.97 0.04
N ASP A 622 33.84 -4.81 0.59
CA ASP A 622 34.04 -6.27 0.76
C ASP A 622 33.83 -7.04 -0.57
N ASP A 623 34.49 -6.60 -1.65
CA ASP A 623 34.33 -7.14 -3.02
C ASP A 623 34.85 -8.58 -3.20
N ASN A 624 35.42 -9.19 -2.15
CA ASN A 624 36.08 -10.50 -2.18
C ASN A 624 35.28 -11.66 -1.51
N SER A 625 34.06 -11.44 -1.01
CA SER A 625 33.21 -12.54 -0.51
C SER A 625 32.33 -13.14 -1.63
N ASP A 626 32.88 -14.14 -2.35
CA ASP A 626 32.24 -15.11 -3.26
C ASP A 626 31.35 -14.64 -4.44
N GLU A 627 32.00 -14.48 -5.60
CA GLU A 627 31.74 -15.11 -6.93
C GLU A 627 30.35 -15.17 -7.62
N ASP A 628 29.23 -14.77 -7.01
CA ASP A 628 27.91 -14.71 -7.71
C ASP A 628 27.43 -13.29 -8.03
N GLU A 629 28.27 -12.30 -7.72
CA GLU A 629 28.10 -10.90 -8.07
C GLU A 629 28.91 -10.50 -9.32
N GLY A 630 29.21 -11.45 -10.21
CA GLY A 630 29.90 -11.19 -11.49
C GLY A 630 29.16 -10.21 -12.42
N ILE A 631 27.88 -9.93 -12.17
CA ILE A 631 27.09 -8.92 -12.90
C ILE A 631 27.16 -7.54 -12.22
N SER A 632 27.50 -7.44 -10.92
CA SER A 632 27.63 -6.15 -10.21
C SER A 632 29.01 -5.49 -10.43
N LYS A 633 30.03 -6.26 -10.83
CA LYS A 633 31.39 -5.75 -11.11
C LYS A 633 31.46 -4.78 -12.31
N GLN A 634 30.66 -4.98 -13.36
CA GLN A 634 30.64 -4.08 -14.52
C GLN A 634 29.68 -2.89 -14.38
N THR A 635 28.71 -2.97 -13.47
CA THR A 635 27.76 -1.86 -13.25
C THR A 635 28.26 -0.88 -12.20
N ARG A 636 29.06 -1.27 -11.19
CA ARG A 636 29.58 -0.30 -10.21
C ARG A 636 30.51 0.77 -10.81
N GLY A 637 31.29 0.43 -11.83
CA GLY A 637 32.13 1.39 -12.57
C GLY A 637 31.36 2.30 -13.54
N LYS A 638 30.09 1.97 -13.86
CA LYS A 638 29.23 2.67 -14.83
C LYS A 638 27.83 3.01 -14.28
N LEU A 639 27.61 2.97 -12.96
CA LEU A 639 26.38 3.44 -12.30
C LEU A 639 26.53 4.92 -11.87
N GLY A 640 27.23 5.72 -12.67
CA GLY A 640 26.79 7.08 -12.90
C GLY A 640 25.57 6.96 -13.77
N TYR A 641 24.38 6.92 -13.18
CA TYR A 641 23.15 7.03 -13.96
C TYR A 641 23.27 8.31 -14.81
N ASP A 642 23.25 8.16 -16.14
CA ASP A 642 23.12 9.25 -17.12
C ASP A 642 21.73 9.95 -17.04
N LEU A 643 21.06 9.87 -15.88
CA LEU A 643 19.83 10.59 -15.58
C LEU A 643 20.24 11.89 -14.87
N PRO A 644 19.96 13.07 -15.48
CA PRO A 644 20.20 14.35 -14.84
C PRO A 644 19.56 14.39 -13.44
N GLY A 645 20.38 14.68 -12.41
CA GLY A 645 19.91 14.82 -11.02
C GLY A 645 20.04 13.58 -10.12
N SER A 646 20.48 12.43 -10.65
CA SER A 646 20.73 11.23 -9.83
C SER A 646 22.16 11.24 -9.26
N ILE A 647 22.28 11.26 -7.92
CA ILE A 647 23.58 11.24 -7.24
C ILE A 647 24.03 9.77 -7.16
N PRO A 648 25.21 9.40 -7.70
CA PRO A 648 25.72 8.04 -7.59
C PRO A 648 26.05 7.74 -6.13
N ASN A 649 25.14 7.02 -5.45
CA ASN A 649 25.37 6.56 -4.09
C ASN A 649 26.31 5.34 -4.13
N ARG A 650 27.58 5.57 -3.80
CA ARG A 650 28.55 4.51 -3.48
C ARG A 650 28.34 3.90 -2.08
N GLY A 651 27.22 4.21 -1.42
CA GLY A 651 26.94 3.82 -0.03
C GLY A 651 25.46 3.53 0.24
N ARG A 652 25.12 3.33 1.51
CA ARG A 652 23.74 3.05 1.95
C ARG A 652 22.79 4.20 1.58
N PRO A 653 21.53 3.91 1.22
CA PRO A 653 20.54 4.95 0.96
C PRO A 653 20.29 5.78 2.23
N VAL A 654 20.22 7.10 2.07
CA VAL A 654 20.06 8.06 3.17
C VAL A 654 18.58 8.29 3.46
N ILE A 655 18.18 8.21 4.72
CA ILE A 655 16.80 8.52 5.12
C ILE A 655 16.45 9.99 4.86
N ARG A 656 15.31 10.22 4.21
CA ARG A 656 14.77 11.56 3.95
C ARG A 656 13.27 11.47 3.68
N THR A 657 12.57 12.57 3.87
CA THR A 657 11.20 12.77 3.40
C THR A 657 11.21 13.71 2.21
N LYS A 658 10.79 13.22 1.04
CA LYS A 658 10.75 14.00 -0.19
C LYS A 658 9.48 14.84 -0.29
N CYS A 659 8.33 14.26 0.08
CA CYS A 659 7.03 14.92 -0.02
C CYS A 659 6.10 14.48 1.12
N LEU A 660 5.32 15.42 1.64
CA LEU A 660 4.24 15.21 2.61
C LEU A 660 2.90 15.65 2.02
N ARG A 661 1.86 14.85 2.25
CA ARG A 661 0.47 15.22 1.93
C ARG A 661 -0.48 14.70 3.00
N ILE A 662 -1.44 15.52 3.40
CA ILE A 662 -2.57 15.07 4.21
C ILE A 662 -3.71 14.59 3.30
N ALA A 663 -4.46 13.60 3.76
CA ALA A 663 -5.71 13.23 3.14
C ALA A 663 -6.71 14.42 3.27
N PRO A 664 -7.46 14.75 2.22
CA PRO A 664 -8.48 15.82 2.27
C PRO A 664 -9.58 15.61 3.33
N THR A 665 -9.72 14.39 3.85
CA THR A 665 -10.60 14.00 4.97
C THR A 665 -9.98 14.24 6.34
N GLY A 666 -8.71 14.63 6.44
CA GLY A 666 -8.02 14.98 7.69
C GLY A 666 -7.62 13.80 8.59
N ARG A 667 -8.13 12.59 8.34
CA ARG A 667 -7.92 11.42 9.23
C ARG A 667 -6.59 10.70 9.03
N SER A 668 -5.91 10.93 7.91
CA SER A 668 -4.61 10.33 7.62
C SER A 668 -3.71 11.28 6.84
N TRP A 669 -2.40 11.04 6.91
CA TRP A 669 -1.41 11.70 6.07
C TRP A 669 -0.38 10.68 5.58
N ALA A 670 0.22 10.99 4.44
CA ALA A 670 1.24 10.17 3.81
C ALA A 670 2.57 10.94 3.68
N ALA A 671 3.66 10.22 3.86
CA ALA A 671 5.01 10.70 3.67
C ALA A 671 5.77 9.82 2.67
N ALA A 672 6.34 10.43 1.63
CA ALA A 672 7.22 9.76 0.69
C ALA A 672 8.63 9.75 1.27
N THR A 673 9.11 8.55 1.56
CA THR A 673 10.39 8.30 2.20
C THR A 673 11.19 7.30 1.38
N THR A 674 12.46 7.11 1.70
CA THR A 674 13.32 6.15 1.00
C THR A 674 12.93 4.68 1.22
N GLU A 675 12.19 4.37 2.28
CA GLU A 675 11.62 3.02 2.48
C GLU A 675 10.36 2.78 1.63
N GLY A 676 9.68 3.85 1.22
CA GLY A 676 8.39 3.81 0.56
C GLY A 676 7.48 4.91 1.11
N VAL A 677 6.17 4.69 0.98
CA VAL A 677 5.15 5.69 1.36
C VAL A 677 4.53 5.30 2.68
N LEU A 678 4.91 6.01 3.76
CA LEU A 678 4.37 5.78 5.08
C LEU A 678 3.02 6.47 5.21
N ILE A 679 2.01 5.74 5.68
CA ILE A 679 0.69 6.27 6.02
C ILE A 679 0.53 6.26 7.53
N TYR A 680 0.22 7.42 8.06
CA TYR A 680 -0.19 7.60 9.45
C TYR A 680 -1.68 7.96 9.48
N SER A 681 -2.43 7.32 10.36
CA SER A 681 -3.84 7.64 10.59
C SER A 681 -4.08 7.94 12.06
N ILE A 682 -5.16 8.66 12.31
CA ILE A 682 -5.72 8.79 13.66
C ILE A 682 -6.31 7.43 14.05
N ASP A 683 -5.99 6.95 15.25
CA ASP A 683 -6.58 5.76 15.84
C ASP A 683 -7.22 6.15 17.18
N ASP A 684 -8.54 6.34 17.14
CA ASP A 684 -9.34 6.74 18.30
C ASP A 684 -9.79 5.53 19.13
N SER A 685 -9.60 4.29 18.63
CA SER A 685 -10.14 3.09 19.27
C SER A 685 -9.49 2.73 20.63
N PHE A 686 -8.28 3.23 20.89
CA PHE A 686 -7.51 2.93 22.11
C PHE A 686 -7.36 4.11 23.06
N VAL A 687 -7.86 5.30 22.68
CA VAL A 687 -7.65 6.53 23.45
C VAL A 687 -8.99 6.98 24.00
N PHE A 688 -9.14 6.92 25.32
CA PHE A 688 -10.28 7.52 25.99
C PHE A 688 -10.07 9.04 26.06
N ASP A 689 -10.82 9.78 25.24
CA ASP A 689 -10.77 11.24 25.13
C ASP A 689 -12.19 11.82 25.19
N PRO A 690 -12.80 11.94 26.39
CA PRO A 690 -14.16 12.44 26.53
C PRO A 690 -14.22 13.94 26.25
N THR A 691 -15.33 14.40 25.70
CA THR A 691 -15.50 15.82 25.33
C THR A 691 -15.98 16.68 26.50
N ASP A 692 -16.89 16.15 27.31
CA ASP A 692 -17.51 16.83 28.45
C ASP A 692 -18.04 15.78 29.45
N LEU A 693 -17.20 15.42 30.43
CA LEU A 693 -17.45 14.30 31.34
C LEU A 693 -17.95 14.79 32.71
N ASP A 694 -19.14 14.30 33.10
CA ASP A 694 -19.69 14.44 34.45
C ASP A 694 -19.74 13.07 35.16
N ILE A 695 -19.93 13.06 36.49
CA ILE A 695 -20.03 11.82 37.29
C ILE A 695 -21.19 10.92 36.81
N ASP A 696 -22.27 11.53 36.31
CA ASP A 696 -23.46 10.81 35.83
C ASP A 696 -23.30 10.26 34.39
N VAL A 697 -22.19 10.58 33.73
CA VAL A 697 -21.91 10.19 32.34
C VAL A 697 -21.10 8.89 32.34
N THR A 698 -21.81 7.76 32.37
CA THR A 698 -21.22 6.42 32.35
C THR A 698 -21.82 5.54 31.24
N PRO A 699 -21.11 4.49 30.78
CA PRO A 699 -21.67 3.52 29.84
C PRO A 699 -22.95 2.86 30.35
N GLU A 700 -23.03 2.61 31.66
CA GLU A 700 -24.24 2.06 32.31
C GLU A 700 -25.41 3.03 32.19
N ALA A 701 -25.19 4.34 32.41
CA ALA A 701 -26.22 5.36 32.25
C ALA A 701 -26.73 5.50 30.80
N VAL A 702 -25.87 5.24 29.81
CA VAL A 702 -26.28 5.16 28.40
C VAL A 702 -27.21 3.96 28.19
N ASP A 703 -26.84 2.80 28.73
CA ASP A 703 -27.63 1.57 28.59
C ASP A 703 -28.98 1.65 29.34
N THR A 704 -29.03 2.29 30.50
CA THR A 704 -30.30 2.55 31.20
C THR A 704 -31.18 3.50 30.38
N ALA A 705 -30.62 4.57 29.82
CA ALA A 705 -31.38 5.50 28.98
C ALA A 705 -31.92 4.83 27.69
N LEU A 706 -31.17 3.88 27.11
CA LEU A 706 -31.65 3.07 26.00
C LEU A 706 -32.78 2.11 26.41
N SER A 707 -32.72 1.55 27.63
CA SER A 707 -33.79 0.67 28.14
C SER A 707 -35.08 1.44 28.47
N GLU A 708 -34.97 2.73 28.78
CA GLU A 708 -36.11 3.63 29.04
C GLU A 708 -36.66 4.30 27.76
N ASP A 709 -36.20 3.90 26.56
CA ASP A 709 -36.53 4.51 25.27
C ASP A 709 -36.22 6.02 25.18
N GLN A 710 -35.31 6.53 26.02
CA GLN A 710 -34.85 7.92 26.01
C GLN A 710 -33.69 8.11 25.02
N TYR A 711 -33.96 7.95 23.72
CA TYR A 711 -32.93 7.97 22.67
C TYR A 711 -32.13 9.28 22.62
N GLN A 712 -32.78 10.43 22.87
CA GLN A 712 -32.12 11.74 22.88
C GLN A 712 -31.04 11.82 23.97
N ARG A 713 -31.39 11.38 25.19
CA ARG A 713 -30.48 11.37 26.34
C ARG A 713 -29.34 10.38 26.12
N ALA A 714 -29.66 9.17 25.66
CA ALA A 714 -28.66 8.14 25.38
C ALA A 714 -27.63 8.61 24.35
N LEU A 715 -28.08 9.22 23.25
CA LEU A 715 -27.19 9.73 22.21
C LEU A 715 -26.30 10.86 22.75
N LEU A 716 -26.84 11.79 23.55
CA LEU A 716 -26.05 12.89 24.11
C LEU A 716 -25.01 12.39 25.13
N LEU A 717 -25.36 11.44 26.00
CA LEU A 717 -24.42 10.81 26.94
C LEU A 717 -23.31 10.05 26.20
N SER A 718 -23.64 9.31 25.13
CA SER A 718 -22.63 8.61 24.32
C SER A 718 -21.68 9.56 23.59
N LEU A 719 -22.18 10.70 23.10
CA LEU A 719 -21.36 11.74 22.46
C LEU A 719 -20.44 12.45 23.46
N ARG A 720 -20.89 12.63 24.72
CA ARG A 720 -20.05 13.17 25.80
C ARG A 720 -18.90 12.23 26.18
N LEU A 721 -19.20 10.92 26.31
CA LEU A 721 -18.20 9.88 26.54
C LEU A 721 -17.21 9.73 25.38
N ASN A 722 -17.64 10.07 24.16
CA ASN A 722 -16.85 10.01 22.94
C ASN A 722 -16.40 8.58 22.53
N GLU A 723 -17.09 7.56 23.02
CA GLU A 723 -16.80 6.15 22.72
C GLU A 723 -17.54 5.69 21.46
N ASP A 724 -16.80 5.30 20.42
CA ASP A 724 -17.35 4.95 19.11
C ASP A 724 -18.37 3.82 19.17
N PHE A 725 -18.11 2.80 19.99
CA PHE A 725 -19.01 1.66 20.13
C PHE A 725 -20.37 2.08 20.69
N LEU A 726 -20.38 2.94 21.72
CA LEU A 726 -21.61 3.41 22.36
C LEU A 726 -22.39 4.35 21.44
N ILE A 727 -21.72 5.26 20.73
CA ILE A 727 -22.36 6.16 19.76
C ILE A 727 -23.05 5.33 18.67
N LYS A 728 -22.35 4.35 18.10
CA LYS A 728 -22.89 3.46 17.05
C LYS A 728 -24.06 2.61 17.57
N LYS A 729 -23.97 2.10 18.80
CA LYS A 729 -25.06 1.39 19.48
C LYS A 729 -26.29 2.28 19.64
N CYS A 730 -26.13 3.52 20.09
CA CYS A 730 -27.22 4.47 20.26
C CYS A 730 -27.91 4.80 18.92
N ILE A 731 -27.12 5.09 17.87
CA ILE A 731 -27.66 5.41 16.53
C ILE A 731 -28.52 4.26 15.98
N LEU A 732 -28.06 3.02 16.11
CA LEU A 732 -28.78 1.84 15.62
C LEU A 732 -30.01 1.47 16.46
N ALA A 733 -30.06 1.91 17.73
CA ALA A 733 -31.19 1.65 18.61
C ALA A 733 -32.39 2.57 18.36
N VAL A 734 -32.18 3.74 17.74
CA VAL A 734 -33.26 4.72 17.51
C VAL A 734 -34.29 4.18 16.50
N GLN A 735 -35.57 4.32 16.83
CA GLN A 735 -36.66 3.96 15.92
C GLN A 735 -36.72 4.93 14.72
N PRO A 736 -37.04 4.44 13.49
CA PRO A 736 -37.09 5.30 12.31
C PRO A 736 -38.05 6.49 12.39
N ALA A 737 -39.08 6.42 13.24
CA ALA A 737 -40.04 7.50 13.47
C ALA A 737 -39.45 8.66 14.29
N ASP A 738 -38.51 8.36 15.19
CA ASP A 738 -37.95 9.32 16.14
C ASP A 738 -36.68 10.02 15.62
N ILE A 739 -36.16 9.60 14.46
CA ILE A 739 -34.97 10.18 13.82
C ILE A 739 -35.03 11.71 13.73
N PRO A 740 -36.12 12.34 13.24
CA PRO A 740 -36.15 13.80 13.12
C PRO A 740 -36.12 14.51 14.49
N ALA A 741 -36.76 13.92 15.50
CA ALA A 741 -36.80 14.47 16.86
C ALA A 741 -35.41 14.37 17.53
N VAL A 742 -34.71 13.25 17.34
CA VAL A 742 -33.36 13.08 17.88
C VAL A 742 -32.35 13.94 17.13
N ALA A 743 -32.39 14.00 15.78
CA ALA A 743 -31.47 14.79 14.97
C ALA A 743 -31.53 16.29 15.28
N SER A 744 -32.73 16.83 15.54
CA SER A 744 -32.91 18.24 15.93
C SER A 744 -32.43 18.56 17.35
N SER A 745 -32.38 17.57 18.24
CA SER A 745 -31.93 17.74 19.63
C SER A 745 -30.41 17.80 19.80
N VAL A 746 -29.64 17.39 18.78
CA VAL A 746 -28.16 17.33 18.87
C VAL A 746 -27.55 18.73 18.83
N PRO A 747 -26.76 19.14 19.84
CA PRO A 747 -26.05 20.41 19.83
C PRO A 747 -24.97 20.45 18.74
N PHE A 748 -24.74 21.64 18.16
CA PHE A 748 -23.76 21.85 17.09
C PHE A 748 -22.34 21.37 17.44
N ARG A 749 -21.91 21.51 18.71
CA ARG A 749 -20.57 21.08 19.17
C ARG A 749 -20.28 19.60 18.87
N TYR A 750 -21.29 18.73 18.90
CA TYR A 750 -21.13 17.29 18.69
C TYR A 750 -21.35 16.86 17.23
N LEU A 751 -21.74 17.79 16.35
CA LEU A 751 -22.10 17.47 14.97
C LEU A 751 -20.92 16.88 14.19
N GLN A 752 -19.71 17.38 14.41
CA GLN A 752 -18.50 16.85 13.75
C GLN A 752 -18.31 15.36 14.06
N ARG A 753 -18.30 15.00 15.34
CA ARG A 753 -18.12 13.62 15.79
C ARG A 753 -19.24 12.71 15.31
N LEU A 754 -20.47 13.21 15.29
CA LEU A 754 -21.63 12.48 14.78
C LEU A 754 -21.49 12.18 13.27
N LEU A 755 -21.09 13.16 12.45
CA LEU A 755 -20.86 12.96 11.01
C LEU A 755 -19.74 11.94 10.75
N GLU A 756 -18.66 11.97 11.53
CA GLU A 756 -17.58 10.99 11.45
C GLU A 756 -18.09 9.58 11.78
N ALA A 757 -18.88 9.42 12.85
CA ALA A 757 -19.50 8.15 13.20
C ALA A 757 -20.44 7.63 12.10
N PHE A 758 -21.21 8.50 11.45
CA PHE A 758 -22.04 8.13 10.31
C PHE A 758 -21.22 7.70 9.09
N SER A 759 -20.10 8.37 8.81
CA SER A 759 -19.22 7.96 7.72
C SER A 759 -18.66 6.55 7.95
N ASP A 760 -18.27 6.22 9.18
CA ASP A 760 -17.79 4.89 9.55
C ASP A 760 -18.91 3.83 9.52
N LEU A 761 -20.13 4.19 9.96
CA LEU A 761 -21.29 3.30 9.90
C LEU A 761 -21.68 2.99 8.45
N MET A 762 -21.63 3.97 7.55
CA MET A 762 -21.94 3.78 6.13
C MET A 762 -20.99 2.80 5.46
N GLU A 763 -19.71 2.78 5.83
CA GLU A 763 -18.73 1.84 5.25
C GLU A 763 -18.88 0.42 5.79
N ASN A 764 -19.35 0.24 7.04
CA ASN A 764 -19.31 -1.05 7.73
C ASN A 764 -20.69 -1.71 7.91
N CYS A 765 -21.78 -0.95 7.93
CA CYS A 765 -23.09 -1.47 8.29
C CYS A 765 -23.95 -1.86 7.08
N PRO A 766 -24.71 -2.98 7.17
CA PRO A 766 -25.61 -3.40 6.11
C PRO A 766 -26.91 -2.57 6.02
N HIS A 767 -27.24 -1.78 7.06
CA HIS A 767 -28.48 -0.99 7.16
C HIS A 767 -28.39 0.37 6.44
N LEU A 768 -28.13 0.35 5.13
CA LEU A 768 -27.85 1.55 4.34
C LEU A 768 -29.01 2.55 4.31
N GLU A 769 -30.24 2.10 4.09
CA GLU A 769 -31.40 2.99 4.01
C GLU A 769 -31.64 3.76 5.32
N PHE A 770 -31.48 3.06 6.45
CA PHE A 770 -31.64 3.66 7.77
C PHE A 770 -30.63 4.79 8.00
N ILE A 771 -29.37 4.56 7.66
CA ILE A 771 -28.31 5.55 7.83
C ILE A 771 -28.46 6.71 6.84
N LEU A 772 -28.89 6.45 5.60
CA LEU A 772 -29.16 7.50 4.61
C LEU A 772 -30.30 8.43 5.06
N ARG A 773 -31.35 7.89 5.69
CA ARG A 773 -32.42 8.70 6.30
C ARG A 773 -31.88 9.59 7.41
N TRP A 774 -31.00 9.07 8.27
CA TRP A 774 -30.29 9.87 9.28
C TRP A 774 -29.49 11.03 8.67
N CYS A 775 -28.65 10.74 7.68
CA CYS A 775 -27.85 11.75 7.00
C CYS A 775 -28.73 12.82 6.33
N GLN A 776 -29.86 12.42 5.74
CA GLN A 776 -30.81 13.35 5.14
C GLN A 776 -31.42 14.29 6.20
N GLU A 777 -31.88 13.75 7.32
CA GLU A 777 -32.49 14.56 8.39
C GLU A 777 -31.47 15.47 9.08
N LEU A 778 -30.23 15.03 9.28
CA LEU A 778 -29.14 15.87 9.79
C LEU A 778 -28.82 17.03 8.85
N CYS A 779 -28.73 16.76 7.54
CA CYS A 779 -28.50 17.81 6.54
C CYS A 779 -29.66 18.82 6.47
N LYS A 780 -30.91 18.37 6.66
CA LYS A 780 -32.08 19.26 6.70
C LYS A 780 -32.08 20.16 7.94
N THR A 781 -31.83 19.58 9.12
CA THR A 781 -31.90 20.28 10.41
C THR A 781 -30.73 21.22 10.62
N HIS A 782 -29.50 20.75 10.38
CA HIS A 782 -28.27 21.52 10.65
C HIS A 782 -27.70 22.22 9.42
N GLY A 783 -28.43 22.28 8.30
CA GLY A 783 -27.93 22.80 7.02
C GLY A 783 -27.40 24.24 7.08
N GLN A 784 -28.09 25.14 7.80
CA GLN A 784 -27.61 26.53 7.97
C GLN A 784 -26.32 26.59 8.80
N SER A 785 -26.26 25.84 9.90
CA SER A 785 -25.08 25.75 10.76
C SER A 785 -23.87 25.15 10.04
N ILE A 786 -24.11 24.16 9.18
CA ILE A 786 -23.09 23.55 8.32
C ILE A 786 -22.57 24.56 7.30
N GLN A 787 -23.42 25.38 6.70
CA GLN A 787 -22.96 26.40 5.75
C GLN A 787 -22.11 27.49 6.42
N GLN A 788 -22.54 27.99 7.59
CA GLN A 788 -21.82 29.00 8.35
C GLN A 788 -20.44 28.51 8.82
N ASN A 789 -20.37 27.29 9.33
CA ASN A 789 -19.15 26.70 9.90
C ASN A 789 -18.50 25.63 9.01
N SER A 790 -18.76 25.71 7.69
CA SER A 790 -18.35 24.70 6.71
C SER A 790 -16.91 24.26 6.90
N ARG A 791 -16.00 25.22 7.14
CA ARG A 791 -14.54 25.03 7.29
C ARG A 791 -14.16 23.97 8.33
N SER A 792 -14.75 24.01 9.52
CA SER A 792 -14.44 23.05 10.60
C SER A 792 -15.01 21.66 10.31
N LEU A 793 -16.16 21.61 9.64
CA LEU A 793 -16.86 20.37 9.32
C LEU A 793 -16.42 19.77 7.97
N LEU A 794 -15.64 20.49 7.16
CA LEU A 794 -15.18 20.05 5.84
C LEU A 794 -14.57 18.64 5.85
N PRO A 795 -13.68 18.28 6.80
CA PRO A 795 -13.11 16.93 6.84
C PRO A 795 -14.17 15.85 7.04
N ALA A 796 -15.09 16.05 7.99
CA ALA A 796 -16.18 15.12 8.32
C ALA A 796 -17.24 15.04 7.21
N LEU A 797 -17.54 16.16 6.54
CA LEU A 797 -18.45 16.20 5.40
C LEU A 797 -17.84 15.50 4.19
N ARG A 798 -16.53 15.66 3.95
CA ARG A 798 -15.82 14.93 2.89
C ARG A 798 -15.77 13.43 3.18
N SER A 799 -15.58 13.00 4.43
CA SER A 799 -15.62 11.57 4.76
C SER A 799 -17.01 10.99 4.54
N LEU A 800 -18.07 11.72 4.92
CA LEU A 800 -19.45 11.31 4.65
C LEU A 800 -19.74 11.29 3.14
N GLN A 801 -19.35 12.33 2.40
CA GLN A 801 -19.51 12.40 0.96
C GLN A 801 -18.81 11.22 0.28
N LYS A 802 -17.57 10.92 0.67
CA LYS A 802 -16.79 9.78 0.19
C LYS A 802 -17.52 8.44 0.39
N ALA A 803 -18.08 8.21 1.58
CA ALA A 803 -18.80 6.98 1.89
C ALA A 803 -20.06 6.86 1.00
N ILE A 804 -20.82 7.95 0.86
CA ILE A 804 -22.03 7.99 0.02
C ILE A 804 -21.70 7.80 -1.46
N THR A 805 -20.67 8.48 -1.99
CA THR A 805 -20.31 8.37 -3.41
C THR A 805 -19.82 6.97 -3.76
N ARG A 806 -19.05 6.34 -2.87
CA ARG A 806 -18.61 4.95 -3.03
C ARG A 806 -19.81 4.00 -3.11
N LEU A 807 -20.72 4.08 -2.15
CA LEU A 807 -21.93 3.26 -2.14
C LEU A 807 -22.82 3.51 -3.35
N HIS A 808 -22.93 4.78 -3.76
CA HIS A 808 -23.67 5.14 -4.96
C HIS A 808 -23.05 4.52 -6.21
N GLN A 809 -21.72 4.55 -6.36
CA GLN A 809 -21.04 3.92 -7.50
C GLN A 809 -21.28 2.40 -7.52
N ASP A 810 -21.12 1.73 -6.37
CA ASP A 810 -21.31 0.28 -6.25
C ASP A 810 -22.77 -0.14 -6.58
N LEU A 811 -23.76 0.62 -6.09
CA LEU A 811 -25.19 0.32 -6.28
C LEU A 811 -25.74 0.80 -7.63
N ALA A 812 -25.34 1.98 -8.10
CA ALA A 812 -25.85 2.55 -9.34
C ALA A 812 -25.47 1.68 -10.54
N ASP A 813 -24.25 1.13 -10.56
CA ASP A 813 -23.79 0.25 -11.61
C ASP A 813 -24.62 -1.04 -11.68
N THR A 814 -24.86 -1.67 -10.53
CA THR A 814 -25.65 -2.90 -10.45
C THR A 814 -27.12 -2.64 -10.78
N TRP A 815 -27.69 -1.57 -10.25
CA TRP A 815 -29.07 -1.18 -10.53
C TRP A 815 -29.29 -0.83 -12.01
N ASN A 816 -28.44 0.01 -12.59
CA ASN A 816 -28.53 0.38 -14.01
C ASN A 816 -28.39 -0.83 -14.93
N ARG A 817 -27.50 -1.78 -14.61
CA ARG A 817 -27.35 -3.03 -15.37
C ARG A 817 -28.61 -3.88 -15.26
N ASN A 818 -29.15 -4.04 -14.06
CA ASN A 818 -30.35 -4.84 -13.81
C ASN A 818 -31.59 -4.22 -14.49
N ASP A 819 -31.80 -2.90 -14.37
CA ASP A 819 -32.93 -2.22 -14.99
C ASP A 819 -32.86 -2.32 -16.52
N ARG A 820 -31.68 -2.07 -17.11
CA ARG A 820 -31.45 -2.21 -18.56
C ARG A 820 -31.59 -3.65 -19.05
N MET A 821 -31.35 -4.65 -18.21
CA MET A 821 -31.53 -6.06 -18.58
C MET A 821 -33.00 -6.49 -18.45
N MET A 822 -33.67 -6.10 -17.37
CA MET A 822 -35.02 -6.56 -17.06
C MET A 822 -36.07 -5.83 -17.90
N THR A 823 -35.94 -4.53 -18.16
CA THR A 823 -36.96 -3.78 -18.90
C THR A 823 -37.16 -4.27 -20.35
N PRO A 824 -36.12 -4.61 -21.15
CA PRO A 824 -36.30 -5.24 -22.46
C PRO A 824 -36.84 -6.67 -22.36
N CYS A 825 -36.39 -7.46 -21.38
CA CYS A 825 -36.89 -8.81 -21.17
C CYS A 825 -38.39 -8.82 -20.84
N PHE A 826 -38.85 -7.93 -19.95
CA PHE A 826 -40.27 -7.79 -19.62
C PHE A 826 -41.10 -7.21 -20.76
N THR A 827 -40.56 -6.27 -21.54
CA THR A 827 -41.26 -5.72 -22.71
C THR A 827 -41.36 -6.74 -23.85
N ASN A 828 -40.33 -7.56 -24.06
CA ASN A 828 -40.37 -8.68 -25.01
C ASN A 828 -41.25 -9.83 -24.52
N LEU A 829 -41.25 -10.15 -23.22
CA LEU A 829 -42.21 -11.10 -22.63
C LEU A 829 -43.64 -10.60 -22.79
N ARG A 830 -43.91 -9.30 -22.61
CA ARG A 830 -45.23 -8.69 -22.90
C ARG A 830 -45.59 -8.70 -24.39
N ARG A 831 -44.60 -8.70 -25.30
CA ARG A 831 -44.82 -8.80 -26.76
C ARG A 831 -44.99 -10.24 -27.26
N HIS A 832 -44.31 -11.21 -26.64
CA HIS A 832 -44.39 -12.63 -26.97
C HIS A 832 -45.41 -13.41 -26.14
N SER A 833 -45.99 -12.79 -25.11
CA SER A 833 -47.11 -13.34 -24.39
C SER A 833 -48.37 -13.29 -25.25
N LEU A 834 -48.68 -14.44 -25.85
CA LEU A 834 -50.03 -14.97 -26.06
C LEU A 834 -50.83 -14.99 -24.75
N PHE A 835 -51.06 -13.82 -24.15
CA PHE A 835 -51.83 -13.62 -22.92
C PHE A 835 -53.23 -13.09 -23.23
N THR A 836 -53.84 -13.60 -24.31
CA THR A 836 -55.29 -13.49 -24.53
C THR A 836 -56.03 -14.78 -24.14
N SER A 837 -55.35 -15.91 -23.84
CA SER A 837 -56.04 -17.14 -23.40
C SER A 837 -56.01 -17.36 -21.89
N LEU A 838 -54.86 -17.20 -21.21
CA LEU A 838 -54.76 -17.48 -19.76
C LEU A 838 -55.46 -16.43 -18.88
N GLU A 839 -55.46 -15.16 -19.30
CA GLU A 839 -56.17 -14.08 -18.57
C GLU A 839 -57.69 -14.23 -18.67
N ASN A 840 -58.19 -14.78 -19.79
CA ASN A 840 -59.59 -15.15 -19.98
C ASN A 840 -59.98 -16.42 -19.20
N GLU A 841 -59.06 -17.36 -19.01
CA GLU A 841 -59.30 -18.59 -18.26
C GLU A 841 -59.25 -18.37 -16.73
N ILE A 842 -58.37 -17.49 -16.25
CA ILE A 842 -58.33 -17.03 -14.86
C ILE A 842 -59.53 -16.12 -14.54
N ARG A 843 -60.00 -15.29 -15.48
CA ARG A 843 -61.27 -14.54 -15.35
C ARG A 843 -62.49 -15.46 -15.35
N ARG A 844 -62.54 -16.51 -16.17
CA ARG A 844 -63.63 -17.50 -16.17
C ARG A 844 -63.70 -18.30 -14.87
N LYS A 845 -62.56 -18.69 -14.28
CA LYS A 845 -62.51 -19.42 -12.99
C LYS A 845 -62.84 -18.52 -11.78
N ARG A 846 -62.60 -17.21 -11.84
CA ARG A 846 -63.00 -16.26 -10.78
C ARG A 846 -64.50 -15.92 -10.78
N TYR A 847 -65.18 -15.97 -11.93
CA TYR A 847 -66.63 -15.75 -11.99
C TYR A 847 -67.48 -16.94 -11.50
N ALA A 848 -66.93 -18.16 -11.47
CA ALA A 848 -67.64 -19.35 -11.00
C ALA A 848 -67.60 -19.58 -9.48
N ARG A 849 -66.80 -18.81 -8.72
CA ARG A 849 -66.65 -18.96 -7.25
C ARG A 849 -67.16 -17.78 -6.41
N ALA A 850 -67.72 -16.73 -7.03
CA ALA A 850 -68.29 -15.58 -6.34
C ALA A 850 -69.83 -15.65 -6.21
N LYS A 851 -70.36 -16.84 -5.87
CA LYS A 851 -71.77 -17.07 -5.52
C LYS A 851 -71.86 -18.02 -4.32
N LEU A 852 -71.22 -17.67 -3.20
CA LEU A 852 -71.45 -18.20 -1.85
C LEU A 852 -70.34 -17.64 -0.92
N ALA A 853 -70.62 -16.52 -0.23
CA ALA A 853 -70.22 -16.25 1.16
C ALA A 853 -70.38 -14.75 1.50
N LEU A 854 -71.04 -14.53 2.64
CA LEU A 854 -71.47 -13.30 3.30
C LEU A 854 -70.32 -12.55 4.01
N PRO A 855 -70.56 -11.32 4.55
CA PRO A 855 -69.51 -10.37 4.96
C PRO A 855 -69.10 -10.54 6.43
N LEU A 856 -67.92 -10.02 6.83
CA LEU A 856 -67.68 -9.25 8.08
C LEU A 856 -66.17 -9.04 8.38
N GLY A 857 -65.80 -7.78 8.60
CA GLY A 857 -64.88 -7.31 9.67
C GLY A 857 -63.36 -7.48 9.52
N GLY A 858 -62.63 -6.35 9.48
CA GLY A 858 -61.20 -6.31 9.87
C GLY A 858 -60.36 -5.29 9.11
N TRP A 859 -59.89 -4.27 9.83
CA TRP A 859 -59.20 -3.08 9.32
C TRP A 859 -57.83 -3.38 8.66
N ARG A 860 -57.53 -2.71 7.54
CA ARG A 860 -56.16 -2.47 7.07
C ARG A 860 -56.02 -1.06 6.52
N ILE A 861 -54.94 -0.43 6.98
CA ILE A 861 -54.45 0.92 6.71
C ILE A 861 -54.20 1.12 5.21
N VAL A 862 -54.68 2.26 4.71
CA VAL A 862 -54.54 2.74 3.33
C VAL A 862 -53.17 3.40 3.15
N SER A 863 -52.31 2.82 2.32
CA SER A 863 -51.22 3.55 1.67
C SER A 863 -51.75 4.16 0.37
N LEU A 864 -52.01 5.47 0.38
CA LEU A 864 -52.33 6.26 -0.79
C LEU A 864 -51.02 6.59 -1.55
N ALA A 865 -50.79 5.89 -2.67
CA ALA A 865 -50.02 6.44 -3.78
C ALA A 865 -51.04 6.91 -4.83
N SER A 866 -51.17 8.22 -5.02
CA SER A 866 -51.96 8.80 -6.09
C SER A 866 -51.05 9.49 -7.10
N ASP A 867 -50.85 8.84 -8.25
CA ASP A 867 -50.54 9.53 -9.49
C ASP A 867 -51.75 10.36 -9.91
N ARG A 868 -51.57 11.68 -9.98
CA ARG A 868 -52.46 12.59 -10.71
C ARG A 868 -51.71 13.11 -11.92
N HIS A 869 -52.13 12.73 -13.13
CA HIS A 869 -52.29 13.71 -14.20
C HIS A 869 -53.47 13.32 -15.10
N LYS A 870 -54.38 14.28 -15.24
CA LYS A 870 -55.70 14.18 -15.89
C LYS A 870 -55.58 14.18 -17.41
N LEU A 871 -56.33 13.29 -18.04
CA LEU A 871 -56.99 13.46 -19.33
C LEU A 871 -58.32 14.20 -19.13
N GLN A 872 -58.65 15.14 -20.02
CA GLN A 872 -59.96 15.59 -20.52
C GLN A 872 -59.75 17.02 -21.07
N GLN A 873 -60.24 17.47 -22.22
CA GLN A 873 -61.15 16.96 -23.25
C GLN A 873 -61.09 17.96 -24.43
N ARG A 874 -61.24 17.46 -25.68
CA ARG A 874 -62.03 18.02 -26.81
C ARG A 874 -61.69 19.47 -27.29
N ARG A 875 -61.74 19.86 -28.57
CA ARG A 875 -62.46 19.40 -29.76
C ARG A 875 -61.93 20.23 -30.95
N TRP A 876 -61.82 19.60 -32.13
CA TRP A 876 -62.23 20.07 -33.47
C TRP A 876 -61.77 21.46 -33.96
N THR A 877 -61.03 21.51 -35.08
CA THR A 877 -61.57 21.80 -36.42
C THR A 877 -60.51 21.56 -37.51
N SER A 878 -60.97 21.03 -38.64
CA SER A 878 -60.23 20.72 -39.86
C SER A 878 -60.14 21.89 -40.83
N LYS A 879 -59.13 21.85 -41.72
CA LYS A 879 -59.10 22.37 -43.10
C LYS A 879 -59.19 23.89 -43.28
N SER A 880 -58.16 24.50 -43.85
CA SER A 880 -57.93 24.65 -45.30
C SER A 880 -57.08 25.88 -45.64
N ALA A 881 -56.29 25.72 -46.71
CA ALA A 881 -55.87 26.71 -47.70
C ALA A 881 -54.91 27.86 -47.32
N GLY A 882 -53.88 28.01 -48.17
CA GLY A 882 -53.58 29.31 -48.76
C GLY A 882 -52.23 29.95 -48.43
N PHE A 883 -51.21 29.56 -49.21
CA PHE A 883 -50.34 30.45 -50.00
C PHE A 883 -49.46 31.55 -49.35
N VAL A 884 -48.28 31.67 -49.98
CA VAL A 884 -47.38 32.86 -50.13
C VAL A 884 -46.08 32.88 -49.29
N SER A 885 -44.98 32.53 -49.99
CA SER A 885 -43.62 33.17 -50.06
C SER A 885 -42.87 33.53 -48.77
N SER A 886 -41.55 33.50 -48.63
CA SER A 886 -40.39 33.32 -49.52
C SER A 886 -39.12 33.41 -48.64
N SER A 887 -38.04 32.75 -49.08
CA SER A 887 -36.60 33.08 -48.91
C SER A 887 -36.11 33.78 -47.63
N ALA A 888 -35.05 33.35 -46.97
CA ALA A 888 -33.75 33.13 -47.60
C ALA A 888 -32.86 32.16 -46.80
N LYS A 889 -32.16 31.30 -47.56
CA LYS A 889 -30.96 30.56 -47.17
C LYS A 889 -29.76 31.51 -47.20
N ALA A 890 -28.81 31.31 -46.29
CA ALA A 890 -27.40 31.53 -46.58
C ALA A 890 -26.63 30.28 -46.15
N THR A 891 -26.01 29.67 -47.15
CA THR A 891 -25.17 28.48 -47.16
C THR A 891 -23.72 28.83 -46.80
N SER A 892 -23.00 27.92 -46.15
CA SER A 892 -21.55 27.78 -46.37
C SER A 892 -21.19 26.30 -46.44
N SER A 893 -20.79 25.89 -47.64
CA SER A 893 -20.28 24.58 -48.04
C SER A 893 -18.83 24.37 -47.61
N ALA A 894 -18.48 23.08 -47.45
CA ALA A 894 -17.14 22.50 -47.54
C ALA A 894 -16.43 22.90 -48.86
N VAL A 895 -15.12 22.73 -49.08
CA VAL A 895 -14.30 21.51 -49.07
C VAL A 895 -12.83 21.95 -49.22
N ILE A 896 -11.90 21.38 -48.44
CA ILE A 896 -10.77 20.48 -48.79
C ILE A 896 -10.12 20.06 -47.48
#